data_AF-A0A5J4UXA5-F1
#
_entry.id   AF-A0A5J4UXA5-F1
#
_cell.length_a   1.000
_cell.length_b   1.000
_cell.length_c   1.000
_cell.angle_alpha   90.00
_cell.angle_beta   90.00
_cell.angle_gamma   90.00
#
_symmetry.space_group_name_H-M   'P 1'
#
loop_
_entity.id
_entity.type
_entity.pdbx_description
1 polymer ?
#
loop_
_entity_poly.entity_id
_entity_poly.type
_entity_poly.pdbx_seq_one_letter_code
_entity_poly.pdbx_strand_id
1 'polypeptide(L)'
;MQDEAQNSNGGIINANLGSSSITLEISSCSFVGCNASNSGGALYLFINNTGESTLRNLSFNQCEAQTSGGAIYSTLESGGKMIITGSCLFTDCKTLSNNSYGGGGIYALVNDENSQLTIEDSITFERCSGFIGGGMYLEVNDLGKLIMTGFSSFYDCNGAYGGGCQIDPSKSNYDINLLGKMQFERCTSDKYGGGLNIYIEYVGQITINEMSFDNCNTTQSGGGFYSDIRSGAQMIITGKITFNNCCCDAQGSGGGQYLSAYGPSSIVNITGELEYNKCEANYGGGFNAAIQNEATVEINKATFIDCSCDTFGGGMFLRTSSGGNFTITRKWTFTNGNSSHNGGGLYLEAENGTVNFNQNQQILIENCCCDGYGGGIYCSISYNGQISLNNIKLNKCNSQKDGGGICAEIESGGQLTLDKSCEIYQCESHGNGGGIDINIDYESQCSFIINDAYIHECQALNSTDSSFRYSYSGFGGGIFIGGDGDYSPSSKLINLHGMKIYNNTANKYGQSLYIAMPQVIELCQQGILGEYVKGNYSDKYSDENDLVGIPVDSTTFIDSTFQTIEQQSQHLELWWRILGILKKAQVIVNVSNPTGKLLFHIEGKRMISGYLNVKIFELKNKLIEEIDQEQKEIKHKFNKNNLKSLKRKLQSPISQKHQNVNQQQIFISTNLKIKLKLLPNQTNEIIYPPEDGSSSPIQIDGELESKQNATFGMNEYKWLNYKLKEYGVLISNDRKIFTGKYGIDIEEDENAAIKLEVLIEEEEKRKGLTIGIIASIAVVALAIVAVIVIIVIVAVFISRKTRFWSE
;
A
#
# COMPACT_ATOMS: atom_id res chain seq x y z
N MET A 1 -46.05 -50.95 0.40
CA MET A 1 -46.94 -51.70 1.31
C MET A 1 -47.22 -50.81 2.51
N GLN A 2 -48.39 -50.92 3.15
CA GLN A 2 -48.60 -50.28 4.45
C GLN A 2 -48.21 -51.25 5.55
N ASP A 3 -47.48 -50.72 6.54
CA ASP A 3 -47.23 -51.24 7.89
C ASP A 3 -46.53 -52.62 8.05
N GLU A 4 -45.90 -52.77 9.22
CA GLU A 4 -45.33 -54.03 9.78
C GLU A 4 -44.16 -54.73 9.06
N ALA A 5 -43.13 -53.98 8.66
CA ALA A 5 -41.73 -54.49 8.62
C ALA A 5 -40.66 -53.36 8.62
N GLN A 6 -40.38 -52.74 9.77
CA GLN A 6 -39.24 -51.81 9.88
C GLN A 6 -37.92 -52.58 10.02
N ASN A 7 -37.24 -52.83 8.90
CA ASN A 7 -35.83 -53.25 8.92
C ASN A 7 -34.98 -52.20 9.64
N SER A 8 -33.99 -52.66 10.44
CA SER A 8 -33.02 -51.76 11.08
C SER A 8 -32.17 -51.04 10.02
N ASN A 9 -31.57 -51.82 9.13
CA ASN A 9 -30.76 -51.31 8.03
C ASN A 9 -31.35 -51.80 6.70
N GLY A 10 -31.53 -50.90 5.73
CA GLY A 10 -32.03 -51.23 4.39
C GLY A 10 -33.52 -51.55 4.38
N GLY A 11 -34.39 -50.53 4.26
CA GLY A 11 -35.84 -50.72 4.29
C GLY A 11 -36.39 -51.65 3.19
N ILE A 12 -35.71 -51.73 2.03
CA ILE A 12 -36.02 -52.70 0.96
C ILE A 12 -34.83 -53.64 0.69
N ILE A 13 -33.61 -53.11 0.63
CA ILE A 13 -32.40 -53.91 0.33
C ILE A 13 -31.33 -53.64 1.38
N ASN A 14 -30.83 -54.73 1.97
CA ASN A 14 -29.64 -54.74 2.82
C ASN A 14 -28.66 -55.77 2.22
N ALA A 15 -27.53 -55.29 1.70
CA ALA A 15 -26.58 -56.10 0.95
C ALA A 15 -25.16 -55.95 1.52
N ASN A 16 -24.46 -57.09 1.62
CA ASN A 16 -23.06 -57.18 1.98
C ASN A 16 -22.32 -57.87 0.82
N LEU A 17 -21.56 -57.09 0.04
CA LEU A 17 -20.80 -57.58 -1.12
C LEU A 17 -19.40 -58.06 -0.68
N GLY A 18 -19.37 -58.88 0.38
CA GLY A 18 -18.18 -59.10 1.21
C GLY A 18 -17.12 -60.06 0.67
N SER A 19 -17.18 -60.43 -0.61
CA SER A 19 -16.27 -61.40 -1.25
C SER A 19 -15.75 -60.85 -2.57
N SER A 20 -14.50 -61.21 -2.89
CA SER A 20 -13.79 -60.83 -4.11
C SER A 20 -14.64 -61.01 -5.37
N SER A 21 -14.76 -59.94 -6.16
CA SER A 21 -15.44 -59.94 -7.46
C SER A 21 -16.95 -60.25 -7.42
N ILE A 22 -17.64 -59.94 -6.31
CA ILE A 22 -19.10 -59.78 -6.33
C ILE A 22 -19.46 -58.43 -6.97
N THR A 23 -20.38 -58.44 -7.94
CA THR A 23 -20.97 -57.23 -8.52
C THR A 23 -22.47 -57.18 -8.27
N LEU A 24 -23.00 -56.02 -7.87
CA LEU A 24 -24.43 -55.73 -7.77
C LEU A 24 -24.82 -54.61 -8.74
N GLU A 25 -25.80 -54.83 -9.61
CA GLU A 25 -26.47 -53.74 -10.36
C GLU A 25 -27.91 -53.57 -9.87
N ILE A 26 -28.30 -52.32 -9.60
CA ILE A 26 -29.70 -51.92 -9.43
C ILE A 26 -29.97 -50.84 -10.47
N SER A 27 -30.86 -51.12 -11.42
CA SER A 27 -31.13 -50.19 -12.52
C SER A 27 -32.62 -50.01 -12.85
N SER A 28 -32.98 -48.76 -13.15
CA SER A 28 -34.34 -48.33 -13.53
C SER A 28 -35.44 -48.58 -12.48
N CYS A 29 -35.10 -48.57 -11.19
CA CYS A 29 -36.04 -48.77 -10.09
C CYS A 29 -36.54 -47.43 -9.50
N SER A 30 -37.76 -47.45 -8.94
CA SER A 30 -38.31 -46.37 -8.11
C SER A 30 -38.66 -46.91 -6.72
N PHE A 31 -38.15 -46.23 -5.70
CA PHE A 31 -38.34 -46.53 -4.28
C PHE A 31 -39.18 -45.40 -3.67
N VAL A 32 -40.33 -45.73 -3.08
CA VAL A 32 -41.31 -44.75 -2.60
C VAL A 32 -41.75 -45.11 -1.19
N GLY A 33 -41.64 -44.19 -0.24
CA GLY A 33 -42.04 -44.41 1.17
C GLY A 33 -41.31 -45.59 1.82
N CYS A 34 -39.99 -45.68 1.58
CA CYS A 34 -39.13 -46.75 2.11
C CYS A 34 -38.41 -46.26 3.37
N ASN A 35 -38.67 -46.91 4.50
CA ASN A 35 -38.23 -46.43 5.81
C ASN A 35 -37.39 -47.49 6.55
N ALA A 36 -36.32 -47.07 7.23
CA ALA A 36 -35.46 -47.94 8.05
C ALA A 36 -35.29 -47.37 9.47
N SER A 37 -35.35 -48.24 10.50
CA SER A 37 -35.30 -47.80 11.92
C SER A 37 -33.89 -47.47 12.43
N ASN A 38 -32.86 -47.66 11.61
CA ASN A 38 -31.53 -47.10 11.76
C ASN A 38 -31.07 -46.40 10.46
N SER A 39 -30.52 -47.13 9.47
CA SER A 39 -29.82 -46.50 8.32
C SER A 39 -30.25 -47.07 6.94
N GLY A 40 -30.24 -46.22 5.90
CA GLY A 40 -30.54 -46.65 4.53
C GLY A 40 -32.03 -46.94 4.32
N GLY A 41 -32.85 -45.89 4.20
CA GLY A 41 -34.32 -46.02 4.14
C GLY A 41 -34.82 -46.92 3.01
N ALA A 42 -34.16 -46.91 1.85
CA ALA A 42 -34.37 -47.90 0.79
C ALA A 42 -33.24 -48.92 0.72
N LEU A 43 -31.99 -48.45 0.64
CA LEU A 43 -30.79 -49.27 0.40
C LEU A 43 -29.77 -49.12 1.53
N TYR A 44 -29.23 -50.25 2.00
CA TYR A 44 -28.03 -50.32 2.83
C TYR A 44 -27.00 -51.22 2.15
N LEU A 45 -25.85 -50.66 1.79
CA LEU A 45 -24.82 -51.32 0.98
C LEU A 45 -23.46 -51.34 1.70
N PHE A 46 -23.04 -52.50 2.19
CA PHE A 46 -21.68 -52.72 2.68
C PHE A 46 -20.87 -53.41 1.58
N ILE A 47 -19.84 -52.72 1.07
CA ILE A 47 -19.09 -53.14 -0.13
C ILE A 47 -17.61 -53.18 0.22
N ASN A 48 -17.00 -54.37 0.22
CA ASN A 48 -15.58 -54.50 0.51
C ASN A 48 -14.90 -55.63 -0.26
N ASN A 49 -13.61 -55.87 0.01
CA ASN A 49 -12.83 -56.98 -0.56
C ASN A 49 -12.88 -57.02 -2.10
N THR A 50 -12.77 -55.86 -2.76
CA THR A 50 -12.95 -55.69 -4.23
C THR A 50 -14.32 -56.05 -4.81
N GLY A 51 -15.38 -56.04 -3.98
CA GLY A 51 -16.77 -56.01 -4.46
C GLY A 51 -17.14 -54.66 -5.09
N GLU A 52 -18.10 -54.68 -6.02
CA GLU A 52 -18.50 -53.48 -6.80
C GLU A 52 -20.03 -53.34 -6.88
N SER A 53 -20.54 -52.11 -6.86
CA SER A 53 -21.97 -51.82 -7.08
C SER A 53 -22.20 -50.73 -8.13
N THR A 54 -23.21 -50.90 -8.99
CA THR A 54 -23.68 -49.91 -9.95
C THR A 54 -25.15 -49.56 -9.70
N LEU A 55 -25.43 -48.28 -9.47
CA LEU A 55 -26.76 -47.73 -9.25
C LEU A 55 -27.12 -46.83 -10.44
N ARG A 56 -28.09 -47.25 -11.26
CA ARG A 56 -28.36 -46.61 -12.57
C ARG A 56 -29.81 -46.20 -12.77
N ASN A 57 -30.06 -44.93 -13.13
CA ASN A 57 -31.40 -44.41 -13.41
C ASN A 57 -32.41 -44.66 -12.27
N LEU A 58 -32.07 -44.30 -11.03
CA LEU A 58 -32.88 -44.60 -9.85
C LEU A 58 -33.68 -43.40 -9.34
N SER A 59 -34.90 -43.65 -8.86
CA SER A 59 -35.71 -42.64 -8.19
C SER A 59 -35.99 -43.05 -6.74
N PHE A 60 -35.82 -42.11 -5.82
CA PHE A 60 -36.12 -42.26 -4.40
C PHE A 60 -37.05 -41.12 -3.98
N ASN A 61 -38.21 -41.46 -3.42
CA ASN A 61 -39.23 -40.49 -3.05
C ASN A 61 -39.73 -40.78 -1.62
N GLN A 62 -39.66 -39.78 -0.74
CA GLN A 62 -40.11 -39.87 0.65
C GLN A 62 -39.48 -41.04 1.44
N CYS A 63 -38.23 -41.41 1.11
CA CYS A 63 -37.46 -42.39 1.88
C CYS A 63 -36.94 -41.80 3.19
N GLU A 64 -36.92 -42.60 4.25
CA GLU A 64 -36.65 -42.15 5.62
C GLU A 64 -35.67 -43.10 6.36
N ALA A 65 -34.70 -42.54 7.08
CA ALA A 65 -33.85 -43.28 8.01
C ALA A 65 -33.74 -42.58 9.36
N GLN A 66 -33.55 -43.33 10.45
CA GLN A 66 -33.39 -42.73 11.78
C GLN A 66 -32.03 -42.02 11.96
N THR A 67 -30.97 -42.51 11.33
CA THR A 67 -29.59 -41.99 11.48
C THR A 67 -29.02 -41.44 10.17
N SER A 68 -28.43 -42.29 9.33
CA SER A 68 -27.70 -41.92 8.12
C SER A 68 -28.34 -42.49 6.86
N GLY A 69 -28.30 -41.72 5.77
CA GLY A 69 -28.74 -42.18 4.45
C GLY A 69 -30.24 -42.38 4.35
N GLY A 70 -31.00 -41.29 4.25
CA GLY A 70 -32.48 -41.36 4.23
C GLY A 70 -33.03 -42.20 3.07
N ALA A 71 -32.36 -42.24 1.93
CA ALA A 71 -32.61 -43.23 0.88
C ALA A 71 -31.51 -44.32 0.81
N ILE A 72 -30.23 -43.92 0.79
CA ILE A 72 -29.09 -44.84 0.62
C ILE A 72 -28.08 -44.63 1.75
N TYR A 73 -27.74 -45.71 2.44
CA TYR A 73 -26.53 -45.81 3.25
C TYR A 73 -25.51 -46.69 2.52
N SER A 74 -24.24 -46.27 2.49
CA SER A 74 -23.16 -47.05 1.91
C SER A 74 -21.84 -46.96 2.67
N THR A 75 -21.08 -48.06 2.65
CA THR A 75 -19.71 -48.13 3.15
C THR A 75 -18.85 -48.87 2.13
N LEU A 76 -17.76 -48.25 1.70
CA LEU A 76 -16.80 -48.79 0.74
C LEU A 76 -15.45 -48.98 1.45
N GLU A 77 -15.04 -50.22 1.66
CA GLU A 77 -13.82 -50.58 2.41
C GLU A 77 -12.94 -51.57 1.64
N SER A 78 -11.65 -51.63 1.94
CA SER A 78 -10.70 -52.63 1.41
C SER A 78 -10.83 -52.90 -0.10
N GLY A 79 -10.82 -51.83 -0.90
CA GLY A 79 -10.92 -51.88 -2.37
C GLY A 79 -12.34 -51.97 -2.93
N GLY A 80 -13.37 -51.82 -2.09
CA GLY A 80 -14.78 -51.83 -2.51
C GLY A 80 -15.19 -50.57 -3.29
N LYS A 81 -16.08 -50.70 -4.28
CA LYS A 81 -16.46 -49.57 -5.15
C LYS A 81 -17.95 -49.42 -5.36
N MET A 82 -18.39 -48.17 -5.57
CA MET A 82 -19.74 -47.86 -6.02
C MET A 82 -19.74 -46.81 -7.13
N ILE A 83 -20.59 -47.02 -8.14
CA ILE A 83 -20.81 -46.12 -9.27
C ILE A 83 -22.28 -45.70 -9.27
N ILE A 84 -22.54 -44.39 -9.30
CA ILE A 84 -23.88 -43.80 -9.50
C ILE A 84 -23.90 -43.10 -10.87
N THR A 85 -24.84 -43.51 -11.73
CA THR A 85 -24.77 -43.27 -13.18
C THR A 85 -26.17 -43.22 -13.81
N GLY A 86 -26.28 -42.65 -15.01
CA GLY A 86 -27.57 -42.23 -15.58
C GLY A 86 -28.20 -41.07 -14.82
N SER A 87 -29.53 -41.00 -14.79
CA SER A 87 -30.27 -39.94 -14.09
C SER A 87 -30.85 -40.43 -12.77
N CYS A 88 -30.26 -40.03 -11.65
CA CYS A 88 -30.70 -40.42 -10.31
C CYS A 88 -31.36 -39.24 -9.57
N LEU A 89 -32.56 -39.46 -9.03
CA LEU A 89 -33.39 -38.43 -8.39
C LEU A 89 -33.78 -38.82 -6.96
N PHE A 90 -33.55 -37.92 -6.02
CA PHE A 90 -33.93 -38.01 -4.61
C PHE A 90 -34.90 -36.87 -4.29
N THR A 91 -36.05 -37.19 -3.72
CA THR A 91 -37.16 -36.23 -3.55
C THR A 91 -37.83 -36.42 -2.20
N ASP A 92 -37.83 -35.38 -1.37
CA ASP A 92 -38.38 -35.39 0.00
C ASP A 92 -37.77 -36.51 0.91
N CYS A 93 -36.57 -37.00 0.56
CA CYS A 93 -35.83 -38.00 1.35
C CYS A 93 -35.18 -37.38 2.59
N LYS A 94 -35.19 -38.06 3.74
CA LYS A 94 -34.76 -37.46 5.02
C LYS A 94 -34.11 -38.40 6.03
N THR A 95 -33.31 -37.84 6.93
CA THR A 95 -32.95 -38.49 8.21
C THR A 95 -33.66 -37.84 9.40
N LEU A 96 -33.94 -38.63 10.46
CA LEU A 96 -34.68 -38.17 11.65
C LEU A 96 -33.78 -37.80 12.85
N SER A 97 -32.47 -38.11 12.80
CA SER A 97 -31.48 -37.65 13.79
C SER A 97 -31.27 -36.14 13.67
N ASN A 98 -31.15 -35.48 14.81
CA ASN A 98 -30.90 -34.03 14.94
C ASN A 98 -29.56 -33.71 15.65
N ASN A 99 -28.63 -34.68 15.70
CA ASN A 99 -27.47 -34.59 16.60
C ASN A 99 -26.15 -35.18 16.09
N SER A 100 -26.13 -36.14 15.15
CA SER A 100 -24.87 -36.79 14.75
C SER A 100 -24.82 -37.39 13.34
N TYR A 101 -25.94 -37.45 12.60
CA TYR A 101 -26.04 -38.25 11.38
C TYR A 101 -26.86 -37.56 10.29
N GLY A 102 -26.59 -37.85 9.03
CA GLY A 102 -27.29 -37.23 7.91
C GLY A 102 -26.98 -37.84 6.54
N GLY A 103 -27.06 -37.02 5.49
CA GLY A 103 -27.28 -37.49 4.13
C GLY A 103 -28.74 -37.83 3.91
N GLY A 104 -29.61 -36.81 3.79
CA GLY A 104 -31.07 -37.00 3.68
C GLY A 104 -31.48 -37.86 2.48
N GLY A 105 -30.75 -37.76 1.37
CA GLY A 105 -30.75 -38.76 0.29
C GLY A 105 -29.67 -39.83 0.52
N ILE A 106 -28.39 -39.45 0.45
CA ILE A 106 -27.24 -40.39 0.48
C ILE A 106 -26.29 -40.12 1.64
N TYR A 107 -25.95 -41.18 2.37
CA TYR A 107 -24.72 -41.27 3.17
C TYR A 107 -23.73 -42.24 2.51
N ALA A 108 -22.47 -41.85 2.41
CA ALA A 108 -21.39 -42.74 1.98
C ALA A 108 -20.10 -42.53 2.79
N LEU A 109 -19.57 -43.62 3.35
CA LEU A 109 -18.21 -43.71 3.87
C LEU A 109 -17.32 -44.42 2.85
N VAL A 110 -16.19 -43.82 2.49
CA VAL A 110 -15.16 -44.41 1.62
C VAL A 110 -13.85 -44.48 2.40
N ASN A 111 -13.32 -45.69 2.61
CA ASN A 111 -12.18 -45.94 3.48
C ASN A 111 -11.27 -47.05 2.92
N ASP A 112 -9.98 -47.02 3.26
CA ASP A 112 -8.91 -47.90 2.73
C ASP A 112 -8.50 -47.68 1.25
N GLU A 113 -7.30 -48.14 0.94
CA GLU A 113 -6.70 -48.10 -0.39
C GLU A 113 -7.56 -48.77 -1.47
N ASN A 114 -7.65 -48.13 -2.65
CA ASN A 114 -8.44 -48.57 -3.82
C ASN A 114 -9.97 -48.54 -3.65
N SER A 115 -10.50 -48.17 -2.48
CA SER A 115 -11.95 -47.98 -2.29
C SER A 115 -12.42 -46.70 -2.97
N GLN A 116 -13.50 -46.75 -3.75
CA GLN A 116 -13.89 -45.61 -4.61
C GLN A 116 -15.41 -45.41 -4.76
N LEU A 117 -15.88 -44.20 -4.47
CA LEU A 117 -17.19 -43.71 -4.90
C LEU A 117 -17.05 -42.88 -6.18
N THR A 118 -17.88 -43.18 -7.19
CA THR A 118 -17.87 -42.53 -8.50
C THR A 118 -19.29 -42.06 -8.86
N ILE A 119 -19.45 -40.78 -9.27
CA ILE A 119 -20.73 -40.20 -9.71
C ILE A 119 -20.53 -39.55 -11.08
N GLU A 120 -21.06 -40.18 -12.14
CA GLU A 120 -20.54 -39.97 -13.51
C GLU A 120 -21.48 -39.26 -14.49
N ASP A 121 -22.79 -39.15 -14.19
CA ASP A 121 -23.80 -38.63 -15.12
C ASP A 121 -24.64 -37.47 -14.54
N SER A 122 -25.78 -37.75 -13.89
CA SER A 122 -26.66 -36.74 -13.31
C SER A 122 -27.27 -37.20 -11.99
N ILE A 123 -27.13 -36.41 -10.94
CA ILE A 123 -27.77 -36.64 -9.64
C ILE A 123 -28.51 -35.38 -9.16
N THR A 124 -29.75 -35.56 -8.70
CA THR A 124 -30.64 -34.47 -8.25
C THR A 124 -31.21 -34.78 -6.88
N PHE A 125 -31.14 -33.82 -5.98
CA PHE A 125 -31.76 -33.83 -4.66
C PHE A 125 -32.76 -32.67 -4.56
N GLU A 126 -34.01 -32.97 -4.25
CA GLU A 126 -35.08 -32.00 -4.03
C GLU A 126 -35.66 -32.13 -2.63
N ARG A 127 -35.64 -31.03 -1.86
CA ARG A 127 -36.26 -30.93 -0.51
C ARG A 127 -35.76 -32.01 0.46
N CYS A 128 -34.57 -32.54 0.22
CA CYS A 128 -33.94 -33.51 1.11
C CYS A 128 -33.47 -32.84 2.40
N SER A 129 -33.54 -33.56 3.52
CA SER A 129 -33.15 -33.02 4.83
C SER A 129 -32.44 -34.01 5.75
N GLY A 130 -31.47 -33.52 6.52
CA GLY A 130 -30.73 -34.32 7.49
C GLY A 130 -29.77 -33.42 8.27
N PHE A 131 -29.39 -33.80 9.49
CA PHE A 131 -28.63 -32.92 10.37
C PHE A 131 -27.25 -32.50 9.81
N ILE A 132 -26.62 -33.37 9.02
CA ILE A 132 -25.37 -33.14 8.30
C ILE A 132 -25.59 -33.54 6.84
N GLY A 133 -25.38 -32.65 5.87
CA GLY A 133 -25.62 -32.95 4.45
C GLY A 133 -27.09 -33.17 4.14
N GLY A 134 -27.86 -32.10 3.89
CA GLY A 134 -29.32 -32.20 3.72
C GLY A 134 -29.72 -33.12 2.57
N GLY A 135 -29.06 -33.02 1.42
CA GLY A 135 -29.12 -34.01 0.34
C GLY A 135 -28.12 -35.16 0.51
N MET A 136 -26.85 -34.84 0.73
CA MET A 136 -25.75 -35.81 0.70
C MET A 136 -24.68 -35.56 1.76
N TYR A 137 -24.19 -36.63 2.40
CA TYR A 137 -23.05 -36.59 3.33
C TYR A 137 -22.01 -37.65 2.93
N LEU A 138 -20.79 -37.20 2.66
CA LEU A 138 -19.66 -38.03 2.21
C LEU A 138 -18.49 -37.95 3.20
N GLU A 139 -18.05 -39.10 3.70
CA GLU A 139 -16.82 -39.27 4.47
C GLU A 139 -15.78 -40.01 3.61
N VAL A 140 -14.55 -39.48 3.49
CA VAL A 140 -13.51 -40.02 2.59
C VAL A 140 -12.18 -40.08 3.33
N ASN A 141 -11.65 -41.29 3.53
CA ASN A 141 -10.69 -41.60 4.59
C ASN A 141 -9.62 -42.62 4.14
N ASP A 142 -8.44 -42.60 4.77
CA ASP A 142 -7.35 -43.60 4.63
C ASP A 142 -7.13 -44.14 3.20
N LEU A 143 -6.69 -43.28 2.26
CA LEU A 143 -6.46 -43.64 0.84
C LEU A 143 -7.73 -43.95 0.00
N GLY A 144 -8.92 -43.78 0.59
CA GLY A 144 -10.20 -43.82 -0.11
C GLY A 144 -10.37 -42.64 -1.08
N LYS A 145 -11.11 -42.88 -2.17
CA LYS A 145 -11.25 -41.94 -3.29
C LYS A 145 -12.71 -41.56 -3.60
N LEU A 146 -12.93 -40.28 -3.84
CA LEU A 146 -14.20 -39.73 -4.34
C LEU A 146 -13.98 -39.09 -5.72
N ILE A 147 -14.80 -39.47 -6.70
CA ILE A 147 -14.83 -38.85 -8.03
C ILE A 147 -16.26 -38.46 -8.37
N MET A 148 -16.49 -37.19 -8.66
CA MET A 148 -17.75 -36.67 -9.18
C MET A 148 -17.47 -35.93 -10.48
N THR A 149 -17.76 -36.56 -11.62
CA THR A 149 -17.63 -35.99 -12.97
C THR A 149 -18.97 -35.57 -13.56
N GLY A 150 -20.08 -36.12 -13.06
CA GLY A 150 -21.43 -35.79 -13.49
C GLY A 150 -21.95 -34.44 -12.97
N PHE A 151 -23.11 -34.02 -13.47
CA PHE A 151 -23.86 -32.88 -12.95
C PHE A 151 -24.54 -33.26 -11.62
N SER A 152 -24.36 -32.45 -10.59
CA SER A 152 -24.99 -32.66 -9.27
C SER A 152 -25.81 -31.44 -8.89
N SER A 153 -27.09 -31.62 -8.53
CA SER A 153 -28.03 -30.52 -8.28
C SER A 153 -28.79 -30.71 -6.97
N PHE A 154 -28.84 -29.65 -6.15
CA PHE A 154 -29.49 -29.62 -4.85
C PHE A 154 -30.46 -28.44 -4.82
N TYR A 155 -31.74 -28.74 -4.61
CA TYR A 155 -32.84 -27.77 -4.62
C TYR A 155 -33.57 -27.82 -3.28
N ASP A 156 -33.71 -26.68 -2.61
CA ASP A 156 -34.50 -26.51 -1.38
C ASP A 156 -34.13 -27.50 -0.25
N CYS A 157 -32.88 -27.97 -0.23
CA CYS A 157 -32.36 -28.94 0.76
C CYS A 157 -31.89 -28.25 2.05
N ASN A 158 -32.06 -28.90 3.21
CA ASN A 158 -31.76 -28.30 4.52
C ASN A 158 -31.01 -29.25 5.49
N GLY A 159 -30.05 -28.72 6.23
CA GLY A 159 -29.36 -29.42 7.32
C GLY A 159 -28.57 -28.46 8.21
N ALA A 160 -28.08 -28.88 9.38
CA ALA A 160 -27.32 -27.97 10.25
C ALA A 160 -25.92 -27.65 9.69
N TYR A 161 -25.37 -28.56 8.88
CA TYR A 161 -24.10 -28.41 8.18
C TYR A 161 -24.29 -28.88 6.73
N GLY A 162 -23.92 -28.05 5.74
CA GLY A 162 -24.02 -28.43 4.32
C GLY A 162 -25.46 -28.66 3.88
N GLY A 163 -26.26 -27.59 3.72
CA GLY A 163 -27.70 -27.69 3.47
C GLY A 163 -28.06 -28.54 2.24
N GLY A 164 -27.26 -28.47 1.17
CA GLY A 164 -27.25 -29.46 0.11
C GLY A 164 -26.29 -30.63 0.40
N CYS A 165 -25.01 -30.34 0.66
CA CYS A 165 -23.96 -31.37 0.76
C CYS A 165 -22.95 -31.10 1.88
N GLN A 166 -22.57 -32.16 2.61
CA GLN A 166 -21.40 -32.21 3.50
C GLN A 166 -20.32 -33.11 2.88
N ILE A 167 -19.06 -32.68 2.96
CA ILE A 167 -17.88 -33.53 2.74
C ILE A 167 -16.94 -33.39 3.95
N ASP A 168 -16.57 -34.51 4.57
CA ASP A 168 -15.79 -34.55 5.81
C ASP A 168 -14.74 -35.70 5.80
N PRO A 169 -13.52 -35.45 5.31
CA PRO A 169 -12.38 -36.36 5.51
C PRO A 169 -11.85 -36.32 6.95
N SER A 170 -12.35 -37.26 7.76
CA SER A 170 -12.00 -37.45 9.18
C SER A 170 -10.68 -38.23 9.41
N LYS A 171 -9.88 -38.49 8.36
CA LYS A 171 -8.55 -39.11 8.39
C LYS A 171 -7.65 -38.62 7.25
N SER A 172 -6.39 -39.07 7.22
CA SER A 172 -5.37 -38.66 6.24
C SER A 172 -5.40 -39.40 4.89
N ASN A 173 -4.80 -38.77 3.87
CA ASN A 173 -4.48 -39.30 2.54
C ASN A 173 -5.68 -39.61 1.63
N TYR A 174 -6.82 -38.94 1.84
CA TYR A 174 -7.95 -38.97 0.90
C TYR A 174 -7.62 -38.25 -0.42
N ASP A 175 -8.34 -38.64 -1.48
CA ASP A 175 -8.26 -38.05 -2.81
C ASP A 175 -9.68 -37.71 -3.33
N ILE A 176 -10.07 -36.44 -3.27
CA ILE A 176 -11.43 -35.97 -3.58
C ILE A 176 -11.42 -35.13 -4.87
N ASN A 177 -12.22 -35.54 -5.86
CA ASN A 177 -12.22 -34.98 -7.21
C ASN A 177 -13.64 -34.56 -7.62
N LEU A 178 -14.00 -33.31 -7.34
CA LEU A 178 -15.27 -32.68 -7.71
C LEU A 178 -15.12 -31.99 -9.07
N LEU A 179 -15.03 -32.79 -10.14
CA LEU A 179 -14.65 -32.37 -11.50
C LEU A 179 -15.85 -31.99 -12.38
N GLY A 180 -17.04 -32.49 -12.07
CA GLY A 180 -18.29 -32.08 -12.69
C GLY A 180 -18.78 -30.71 -12.23
N LYS A 181 -19.94 -30.27 -12.72
CA LYS A 181 -20.61 -29.07 -12.20
C LYS A 181 -21.53 -29.44 -11.03
N MET A 182 -21.41 -28.72 -9.91
CA MET A 182 -22.36 -28.79 -8.80
C MET A 182 -23.22 -27.51 -8.71
N GLN A 183 -24.53 -27.66 -8.51
CA GLN A 183 -25.49 -26.55 -8.36
C GLN A 183 -26.25 -26.69 -7.05
N PHE A 184 -26.30 -25.60 -6.28
CA PHE A 184 -27.05 -25.48 -5.04
C PHE A 184 -28.01 -24.29 -5.17
N GLU A 185 -29.29 -24.51 -4.91
CA GLU A 185 -30.33 -23.52 -5.15
C GLU A 185 -31.35 -23.53 -4.00
N ARG A 186 -31.50 -22.39 -3.30
CA ARG A 186 -32.32 -22.24 -2.08
C ARG A 186 -32.01 -23.24 -0.96
N CYS A 187 -30.82 -23.84 -0.96
CA CYS A 187 -30.36 -24.69 0.14
C CYS A 187 -30.05 -23.85 1.39
N THR A 188 -30.42 -24.36 2.56
CA THR A 188 -30.31 -23.63 3.84
C THR A 188 -29.57 -24.43 4.92
N SER A 189 -28.86 -23.74 5.82
CA SER A 189 -28.28 -24.44 6.99
C SER A 189 -28.30 -23.70 8.32
N ASP A 190 -28.49 -24.46 9.40
CA ASP A 190 -28.56 -23.92 10.77
C ASP A 190 -27.20 -23.50 11.35
N LYS A 191 -26.08 -23.67 10.62
CA LYS A 191 -24.72 -23.27 11.03
C LYS A 191 -23.80 -22.90 9.86
N TYR A 192 -23.36 -23.88 9.07
CA TYR A 192 -22.27 -23.72 8.11
C TYR A 192 -22.63 -24.27 6.74
N GLY A 193 -22.31 -23.54 5.67
CA GLY A 193 -22.48 -23.98 4.29
C GLY A 193 -23.94 -24.18 3.91
N GLY A 194 -24.66 -23.12 3.54
CA GLY A 194 -26.08 -23.23 3.15
C GLY A 194 -26.27 -24.13 1.94
N GLY A 195 -25.37 -24.07 0.96
CA GLY A 195 -25.24 -25.08 -0.10
C GLY A 195 -24.29 -26.23 0.29
N LEU A 196 -23.02 -25.89 0.50
CA LEU A 196 -21.92 -26.86 0.65
C LEU A 196 -21.09 -26.56 1.90
N ASN A 197 -20.79 -27.60 2.68
CA ASN A 197 -19.80 -27.54 3.76
C ASN A 197 -18.67 -28.56 3.51
N ILE A 198 -17.43 -28.09 3.59
CA ILE A 198 -16.21 -28.91 3.50
C ILE A 198 -15.36 -28.64 4.75
N TYR A 199 -15.21 -29.67 5.59
CA TYR A 199 -14.42 -29.60 6.82
C TYR A 199 -13.25 -30.60 6.74
N ILE A 200 -12.01 -30.14 6.95
CA ILE A 200 -10.82 -30.96 6.73
C ILE A 200 -9.82 -30.80 7.88
N GLU A 201 -9.68 -31.84 8.71
CA GLU A 201 -8.74 -31.85 9.84
C GLU A 201 -7.36 -32.46 9.51
N TYR A 202 -7.22 -33.16 8.38
CA TYR A 202 -6.05 -34.00 8.07
C TYR A 202 -5.49 -33.78 6.67
N VAL A 203 -4.19 -34.06 6.51
CA VAL A 203 -3.47 -34.02 5.23
C VAL A 203 -4.12 -34.90 4.16
N GLY A 204 -4.26 -34.36 2.95
CA GLY A 204 -4.86 -35.00 1.78
C GLY A 204 -5.20 -33.93 0.73
N GLN A 205 -5.92 -34.31 -0.33
CA GLN A 205 -6.20 -33.40 -1.45
C GLN A 205 -7.67 -33.37 -1.84
N ILE A 206 -8.18 -32.16 -2.08
CA ILE A 206 -9.46 -31.91 -2.74
C ILE A 206 -9.29 -31.00 -3.96
N THR A 207 -9.82 -31.44 -5.10
CA THR A 207 -9.85 -30.69 -6.37
C THR A 207 -11.29 -30.38 -6.75
N ILE A 208 -11.59 -29.11 -7.05
CA ILE A 208 -12.91 -28.58 -7.39
C ILE A 208 -12.86 -27.91 -8.77
N ASN A 209 -13.83 -28.24 -9.63
CA ASN A 209 -14.01 -27.59 -10.93
C ASN A 209 -15.09 -26.48 -10.87
N GLU A 210 -16.33 -26.77 -11.28
CA GLU A 210 -17.39 -25.75 -11.42
C GLU A 210 -18.47 -25.87 -10.34
N MET A 211 -18.82 -24.74 -9.72
CA MET A 211 -19.89 -24.68 -8.72
C MET A 211 -20.77 -23.43 -8.89
N SER A 212 -22.07 -23.55 -8.60
CA SER A 212 -22.99 -22.40 -8.58
C SER A 212 -23.93 -22.47 -7.39
N PHE A 213 -23.93 -21.42 -6.57
CA PHE A 213 -24.78 -21.21 -5.41
C PHE A 213 -25.75 -20.06 -5.71
N ASP A 214 -27.04 -20.28 -5.49
CA ASP A 214 -28.10 -19.32 -5.79
C ASP A 214 -29.15 -19.33 -4.66
N ASN A 215 -29.37 -18.18 -4.03
CA ASN A 215 -30.29 -18.03 -2.87
C ASN A 215 -29.96 -18.97 -1.68
N CYS A 216 -28.71 -19.42 -1.55
CA CYS A 216 -28.26 -20.29 -0.46
C CYS A 216 -27.95 -19.48 0.81
N ASN A 217 -28.51 -19.89 1.96
CA ASN A 217 -28.48 -19.10 3.20
C ASN A 217 -28.05 -19.92 4.42
N THR A 218 -27.46 -19.26 5.43
CA THR A 218 -27.04 -19.92 6.68
C THR A 218 -27.13 -19.00 7.91
N THR A 219 -27.22 -19.56 9.12
CA THR A 219 -27.28 -18.74 10.35
C THR A 219 -25.92 -18.36 10.93
N GLN A 220 -24.81 -18.95 10.45
CA GLN A 220 -23.45 -18.59 10.90
C GLN A 220 -22.51 -18.29 9.73
N SER A 221 -21.94 -19.26 9.01
CA SER A 221 -20.86 -18.95 8.05
C SER A 221 -20.93 -19.70 6.72
N GLY A 222 -20.65 -18.98 5.62
CA GLY A 222 -20.69 -19.52 4.26
C GLY A 222 -22.12 -19.77 3.78
N GLY A 223 -22.86 -18.72 3.42
CA GLY A 223 -24.25 -18.85 2.94
C GLY A 223 -24.36 -19.77 1.71
N GLY A 224 -23.47 -19.60 0.73
CA GLY A 224 -23.23 -20.61 -0.31
C GLY A 224 -22.33 -21.76 0.17
N PHE A 225 -21.07 -21.43 0.49
CA PHE A 225 -20.00 -22.41 0.69
C PHE A 225 -19.18 -22.12 1.96
N TYR A 226 -19.06 -23.10 2.85
CA TYR A 226 -18.09 -23.09 3.96
C TYR A 226 -16.94 -24.06 3.68
N SER A 227 -15.72 -23.62 3.97
CA SER A 227 -14.49 -24.42 3.88
C SER A 227 -13.55 -24.16 5.04
N ASP A 228 -12.99 -25.22 5.65
CA ASP A 228 -11.95 -25.15 6.68
C ASP A 228 -10.87 -26.20 6.41
N ILE A 229 -9.64 -25.74 6.16
CA ILE A 229 -8.53 -26.51 5.56
C ILE A 229 -7.35 -26.54 6.52
N ARG A 230 -7.07 -27.70 7.13
CA ARG A 230 -6.10 -27.82 8.24
C ARG A 230 -5.00 -28.86 8.00
N SER A 231 -3.98 -28.81 8.86
CA SER A 231 -2.99 -29.89 9.04
C SER A 231 -2.25 -30.35 7.77
N GLY A 232 -1.95 -29.44 6.85
CA GLY A 232 -1.25 -29.76 5.60
C GLY A 232 -2.16 -30.18 4.43
N ALA A 233 -3.49 -30.08 4.58
CA ALA A 233 -4.44 -30.34 3.51
C ALA A 233 -4.31 -29.35 2.35
N GLN A 234 -4.70 -29.80 1.14
CA GLN A 234 -4.63 -29.00 -0.07
C GLN A 234 -5.99 -28.91 -0.77
N MET A 235 -6.51 -27.69 -0.93
CA MET A 235 -7.69 -27.41 -1.76
C MET A 235 -7.29 -26.68 -3.04
N ILE A 236 -7.61 -27.26 -4.19
CA ILE A 236 -7.35 -26.66 -5.51
C ILE A 236 -8.69 -26.41 -6.21
N ILE A 237 -8.94 -25.17 -6.63
CA ILE A 237 -10.12 -24.79 -7.42
C ILE A 237 -9.67 -24.39 -8.82
N THR A 238 -10.18 -25.07 -9.85
CA THR A 238 -9.74 -24.96 -11.24
C THR A 238 -10.78 -24.33 -12.16
N GLY A 239 -12.07 -24.56 -11.91
CA GLY A 239 -13.18 -23.99 -12.65
C GLY A 239 -13.73 -22.72 -12.04
N LYS A 240 -14.88 -22.28 -12.56
CA LYS A 240 -15.57 -21.07 -12.10
C LYS A 240 -16.55 -21.39 -10.96
N ILE A 241 -16.57 -20.53 -9.94
CA ILE A 241 -17.56 -20.59 -8.86
C ILE A 241 -18.36 -19.29 -8.81
N THR A 242 -19.69 -19.38 -8.74
CA THR A 242 -20.60 -18.22 -8.65
C THR A 242 -21.49 -18.29 -7.41
N PHE A 243 -21.64 -17.15 -6.73
CA PHE A 243 -22.54 -16.94 -5.60
C PHE A 243 -23.51 -15.81 -5.95
N ASN A 244 -24.81 -16.10 -5.94
CA ASN A 244 -25.87 -15.12 -6.23
C ASN A 244 -26.88 -15.08 -5.08
N ASN A 245 -27.16 -13.89 -4.54
CA ASN A 245 -28.17 -13.70 -3.50
C ASN A 245 -28.00 -14.63 -2.28
N CYS A 246 -26.75 -14.94 -1.93
CA CYS A 246 -26.40 -15.84 -0.83
C CYS A 246 -26.08 -15.04 0.43
N CYS A 247 -26.73 -15.35 1.54
CA CYS A 247 -26.67 -14.56 2.76
C CYS A 247 -26.30 -15.39 3.99
N CYS A 248 -25.81 -14.72 5.04
CA CYS A 248 -25.83 -15.28 6.39
C CYS A 248 -26.47 -14.30 7.39
N ASP A 249 -27.08 -14.83 8.45
CA ASP A 249 -27.72 -14.03 9.51
C ASP A 249 -26.78 -12.97 10.11
N ALA A 250 -27.34 -11.97 10.80
CA ALA A 250 -26.66 -10.75 11.29
C ALA A 250 -25.56 -10.95 12.38
N GLN A 251 -25.04 -12.16 12.58
CA GLN A 251 -23.80 -12.44 13.33
C GLN A 251 -22.76 -13.21 12.48
N GLY A 252 -23.10 -13.49 11.23
CA GLY A 252 -22.43 -14.46 10.37
C GLY A 252 -21.31 -13.91 9.48
N SER A 253 -20.55 -14.82 8.88
CA SER A 253 -19.36 -14.50 8.09
C SER A 253 -19.37 -15.15 6.71
N GLY A 254 -19.17 -14.37 5.65
CA GLY A 254 -19.08 -14.89 4.29
C GLY A 254 -20.44 -15.25 3.70
N GLY A 255 -21.20 -14.26 3.23
CA GLY A 255 -22.54 -14.47 2.68
C GLY A 255 -22.52 -15.38 1.46
N GLY A 256 -21.59 -15.15 0.54
CA GLY A 256 -21.24 -16.13 -0.50
C GLY A 256 -20.41 -17.28 0.06
N GLN A 257 -19.22 -16.97 0.59
CA GLN A 257 -18.24 -17.98 0.99
C GLN A 257 -17.51 -17.65 2.29
N TYR A 258 -17.26 -18.70 3.09
CA TYR A 258 -16.32 -18.67 4.23
C TYR A 258 -15.13 -19.61 3.96
N LEU A 259 -13.91 -19.14 4.23
CA LEU A 259 -12.67 -19.92 4.16
C LEU A 259 -11.82 -19.77 5.42
N SER A 260 -11.55 -20.88 6.10
CA SER A 260 -10.47 -21.04 7.07
C SER A 260 -9.32 -21.84 6.45
N ALA A 261 -8.09 -21.37 6.65
CA ALA A 261 -6.87 -22.10 6.33
C ALA A 261 -5.91 -22.03 7.52
N TYR A 262 -5.55 -23.18 8.10
CA TYR A 262 -4.85 -23.24 9.39
C TYR A 262 -3.69 -24.24 9.41
N GLY A 263 -2.54 -23.79 9.89
CA GLY A 263 -1.38 -24.64 10.14
C GLY A 263 -0.42 -24.75 8.95
N PRO A 264 0.86 -25.10 9.21
CA PRO A 264 1.91 -25.11 8.20
C PRO A 264 1.63 -26.12 7.10
N SER A 265 1.96 -25.75 5.86
CA SER A 265 1.68 -26.52 4.63
C SER A 265 0.20 -26.71 4.28
N SER A 266 -0.76 -26.15 5.03
CA SER A 266 -2.16 -26.06 4.60
C SER A 266 -2.26 -25.05 3.45
N ILE A 267 -2.68 -25.50 2.26
CA ILE A 267 -2.62 -24.72 1.02
C ILE A 267 -4.00 -24.64 0.37
N VAL A 268 -4.41 -23.44 -0.02
CA VAL A 268 -5.57 -23.21 -0.89
C VAL A 268 -5.12 -22.48 -2.15
N ASN A 269 -5.39 -23.05 -3.32
CA ASN A 269 -5.04 -22.46 -4.60
C ASN A 269 -6.27 -22.37 -5.51
N ILE A 270 -6.79 -21.15 -5.68
CA ILE A 270 -7.93 -20.87 -6.54
C ILE A 270 -7.41 -20.33 -7.87
N THR A 271 -7.13 -21.26 -8.77
CA THR A 271 -6.68 -20.96 -10.13
C THR A 271 -7.81 -20.52 -11.07
N GLY A 272 -9.05 -20.84 -10.71
CA GLY A 272 -10.27 -20.45 -11.42
C GLY A 272 -10.69 -18.99 -11.22
N GLU A 273 -12.00 -18.75 -11.24
CA GLU A 273 -12.61 -17.42 -11.16
C GLU A 273 -13.83 -17.45 -10.22
N LEU A 274 -13.83 -16.54 -9.24
CA LEU A 274 -14.90 -16.41 -8.25
C LEU A 274 -15.79 -15.21 -8.60
N GLU A 275 -17.10 -15.36 -8.52
CA GLU A 275 -18.06 -14.25 -8.71
C GLU A 275 -19.05 -14.22 -7.54
N TYR A 276 -19.14 -13.08 -6.86
CA TYR A 276 -20.08 -12.80 -5.78
C TYR A 276 -21.01 -11.66 -6.21
N ASN A 277 -22.31 -11.89 -6.11
CA ASN A 277 -23.35 -10.99 -6.61
C ASN A 277 -24.48 -10.91 -5.58
N LYS A 278 -24.63 -9.76 -4.92
CA LYS A 278 -25.65 -9.51 -3.88
C LYS A 278 -25.58 -10.50 -2.73
N CYS A 279 -24.36 -10.69 -2.23
CA CYS A 279 -24.12 -11.51 -1.05
C CYS A 279 -24.00 -10.62 0.19
N GLU A 280 -24.65 -11.05 1.28
CA GLU A 280 -24.85 -10.24 2.49
C GLU A 280 -24.40 -11.01 3.75
N ALA A 281 -23.73 -10.33 4.68
CA ALA A 281 -23.18 -10.93 5.90
C ALA A 281 -23.04 -9.91 7.05
N ASN A 282 -22.68 -10.36 8.25
CA ASN A 282 -22.13 -9.43 9.24
C ASN A 282 -20.68 -9.05 8.88
N TYR A 283 -19.84 -10.04 8.51
CA TYR A 283 -18.45 -9.84 8.09
C TYR A 283 -18.18 -10.46 6.71
N GLY A 284 -17.71 -9.68 5.73
CA GLY A 284 -17.37 -10.20 4.40
C GLY A 284 -18.61 -10.59 3.59
N GLY A 285 -19.31 -9.60 3.02
CA GLY A 285 -20.60 -9.83 2.33
C GLY A 285 -20.51 -10.89 1.23
N GLY A 286 -19.55 -10.75 0.31
CA GLY A 286 -19.19 -11.81 -0.63
C GLY A 286 -18.37 -12.93 0.02
N PHE A 287 -17.23 -12.57 0.60
CA PHE A 287 -16.20 -13.52 1.03
C PHE A 287 -15.62 -13.16 2.41
N ASN A 288 -15.47 -14.16 3.28
CA ASN A 288 -14.73 -14.05 4.53
C ASN A 288 -13.61 -15.09 4.55
N ALA A 289 -12.38 -14.64 4.85
CA ALA A 289 -11.19 -15.49 4.84
C ALA A 289 -10.34 -15.30 6.10
N ALA A 290 -9.94 -16.39 6.76
CA ALA A 290 -9.03 -16.41 7.91
C ALA A 290 -7.86 -17.38 7.66
N ILE A 291 -6.64 -16.85 7.55
CA ILE A 291 -5.42 -17.61 7.23
C ILE A 291 -4.44 -17.50 8.40
N GLN A 292 -4.12 -18.62 9.03
CA GLN A 292 -3.45 -18.64 10.34
C GLN A 292 -2.35 -19.70 10.43
N ASN A 293 -1.32 -19.42 11.25
CA ASN A 293 -0.26 -20.37 11.60
C ASN A 293 0.45 -20.97 10.37
N GLU A 294 1.14 -20.14 9.60
CA GLU A 294 1.91 -20.54 8.40
C GLU A 294 1.10 -21.19 7.24
N ALA A 295 -0.23 -21.13 7.28
CA ALA A 295 -1.09 -21.50 6.15
C ALA A 295 -0.95 -20.52 4.97
N THR A 296 -1.19 -20.99 3.74
CA THR A 296 -1.04 -20.18 2.51
C THR A 296 -2.28 -20.26 1.62
N VAL A 297 -2.77 -19.11 1.16
CA VAL A 297 -3.89 -18.99 0.22
C VAL A 297 -3.49 -18.13 -0.97
N GLU A 298 -3.63 -18.67 -2.19
CA GLU A 298 -3.44 -17.95 -3.45
C GLU A 298 -4.75 -17.94 -4.25
N ILE A 299 -5.15 -16.78 -4.77
CA ILE A 299 -6.36 -16.63 -5.60
C ILE A 299 -6.06 -15.80 -6.85
N ASN A 300 -6.29 -16.39 -8.03
CA ASN A 300 -6.13 -15.73 -9.31
C ASN A 300 -7.09 -14.54 -9.45
N LYS A 301 -8.41 -14.78 -9.42
CA LYS A 301 -9.43 -13.78 -9.74
C LYS A 301 -10.66 -13.88 -8.84
N ALA A 302 -11.19 -12.73 -8.44
CA ALA A 302 -12.53 -12.62 -7.89
C ALA A 302 -13.25 -11.32 -8.31
N THR A 303 -14.57 -11.39 -8.46
CA THR A 303 -15.46 -10.28 -8.82
C THR A 303 -16.55 -10.16 -7.76
N PHE A 304 -16.76 -8.96 -7.22
CA PHE A 304 -17.75 -8.63 -6.19
C PHE A 304 -18.66 -7.51 -6.70
N ILE A 305 -19.97 -7.76 -6.75
CA ILE A 305 -20.97 -6.82 -7.28
C ILE A 305 -22.12 -6.72 -6.29
N ASP A 306 -22.46 -5.48 -5.89
CA ASP A 306 -23.58 -5.16 -5.01
C ASP A 306 -23.57 -5.95 -3.67
N CYS A 307 -22.40 -6.35 -3.16
CA CYS A 307 -22.23 -7.05 -1.88
C CYS A 307 -22.23 -6.07 -0.70
N SER A 308 -22.74 -6.47 0.46
CA SER A 308 -22.83 -5.61 1.64
C SER A 308 -22.64 -6.34 2.97
N CYS A 309 -22.27 -5.59 4.03
CA CYS A 309 -22.18 -6.15 5.38
C CYS A 309 -22.53 -5.18 6.52
N ASP A 310 -23.02 -5.72 7.63
CA ASP A 310 -23.40 -4.95 8.84
C ASP A 310 -22.20 -4.43 9.66
N THR A 311 -21.00 -5.02 9.54
CA THR A 311 -19.79 -4.52 10.23
C THR A 311 -18.60 -4.30 9.30
N PHE A 312 -17.93 -5.35 8.82
CA PHE A 312 -16.62 -5.19 8.16
C PHE A 312 -16.48 -5.93 6.83
N GLY A 313 -16.02 -5.20 5.79
CA GLY A 313 -15.69 -5.77 4.48
C GLY A 313 -16.92 -6.06 3.62
N GLY A 314 -17.52 -5.04 3.01
CA GLY A 314 -18.76 -5.19 2.23
C GLY A 314 -18.62 -6.19 1.07
N GLY A 315 -17.49 -6.17 0.36
CA GLY A 315 -17.10 -7.23 -0.56
C GLY A 315 -16.38 -8.38 0.15
N MET A 316 -15.23 -8.09 0.77
CA MET A 316 -14.38 -9.09 1.44
C MET A 316 -13.90 -8.66 2.83
N PHE A 317 -13.95 -9.58 3.79
CA PHE A 317 -13.21 -9.54 5.05
C PHE A 317 -12.05 -10.54 5.01
N LEU A 318 -10.83 -10.09 5.31
CA LEU A 318 -9.63 -10.93 5.31
C LEU A 318 -8.84 -10.74 6.61
N ARG A 319 -8.58 -11.84 7.32
CA ARG A 319 -7.65 -11.92 8.45
C ARG A 319 -6.46 -12.81 8.11
N THR A 320 -5.25 -12.31 8.33
CA THR A 320 -4.00 -13.07 8.29
C THR A 320 -3.28 -12.97 9.62
N SER A 321 -2.87 -14.09 10.23
CA SER A 321 -2.10 -14.04 11.48
C SER A 321 -1.11 -15.18 11.66
N SER A 322 -0.13 -14.99 12.55
CA SER A 322 0.89 -15.99 12.91
C SER A 322 1.59 -16.62 11.69
N GLY A 323 2.13 -15.78 10.80
CA GLY A 323 2.79 -16.22 9.56
C GLY A 323 1.85 -16.68 8.44
N GLY A 324 0.52 -16.58 8.62
CA GLY A 324 -0.46 -16.84 7.57
C GLY A 324 -0.32 -15.87 6.39
N ASN A 325 -0.40 -16.38 5.16
CA ASN A 325 -0.13 -15.64 3.93
C ASN A 325 -1.31 -15.72 2.95
N PHE A 326 -1.80 -14.55 2.50
CA PHE A 326 -2.81 -14.41 1.46
C PHE A 326 -2.26 -13.61 0.27
N THR A 327 -2.29 -14.19 -0.93
CA THR A 327 -1.76 -13.57 -2.15
C THR A 327 -2.79 -13.52 -3.29
N ILE A 328 -2.94 -12.34 -3.91
CA ILE A 328 -3.71 -12.12 -5.14
C ILE A 328 -2.73 -12.07 -6.33
N THR A 329 -3.04 -12.78 -7.43
CA THR A 329 -2.10 -12.92 -8.57
C THR A 329 -2.62 -12.45 -9.93
N ARG A 330 -3.93 -12.18 -10.11
CA ARG A 330 -4.51 -11.59 -11.33
C ARG A 330 -5.60 -10.55 -10.98
N LYS A 331 -6.36 -10.10 -11.98
CA LYS A 331 -7.41 -9.07 -11.81
C LYS A 331 -8.46 -9.49 -10.78
N TRP A 332 -8.73 -8.60 -9.84
CA TRP A 332 -9.91 -8.58 -9.00
C TRP A 332 -10.74 -7.32 -9.26
N THR A 333 -12.05 -7.35 -8.99
CA THR A 333 -12.91 -6.15 -9.04
C THR A 333 -13.96 -6.14 -7.95
N PHE A 334 -14.12 -4.98 -7.30
CA PHE A 334 -15.19 -4.67 -6.34
C PHE A 334 -16.01 -3.51 -6.91
N THR A 335 -17.33 -3.66 -6.94
CA THR A 335 -18.24 -2.64 -7.45
C THR A 335 -19.47 -2.53 -6.56
N ASN A 336 -19.76 -1.31 -6.09
CA ASN A 336 -20.88 -1.00 -5.19
C ASN A 336 -20.83 -1.81 -3.87
N GLY A 337 -19.65 -2.03 -3.30
CA GLY A 337 -19.50 -2.70 -1.99
C GLY A 337 -19.85 -1.76 -0.84
N ASN A 338 -20.71 -2.19 0.09
CA ASN A 338 -21.19 -1.33 1.20
C ASN A 338 -20.93 -1.94 2.58
N SER A 339 -20.51 -1.13 3.54
CA SER A 339 -20.22 -1.59 4.91
C SER A 339 -20.77 -0.62 5.97
N SER A 340 -21.60 -1.10 6.90
CA SER A 340 -22.17 -0.27 7.98
C SER A 340 -21.17 0.04 9.11
N HIS A 341 -19.94 -0.48 9.05
CA HIS A 341 -18.79 0.11 9.74
C HIS A 341 -17.61 0.30 8.77
N ASN A 342 -16.60 -0.56 8.76
CA ASN A 342 -15.33 -0.28 8.07
C ASN A 342 -15.16 -1.08 6.79
N GLY A 343 -14.43 -0.55 5.80
CA GLY A 343 -14.05 -1.28 4.60
C GLY A 343 -15.22 -1.57 3.67
N GLY A 344 -15.70 -0.57 2.93
CA GLY A 344 -16.85 -0.73 2.01
C GLY A 344 -16.61 -1.80 0.94
N GLY A 345 -15.42 -1.79 0.32
CA GLY A 345 -14.96 -2.89 -0.54
C GLY A 345 -14.29 -4.01 0.24
N LEU A 346 -13.27 -3.65 1.03
CA LEU A 346 -12.34 -4.57 1.69
C LEU A 346 -12.08 -4.18 3.15
N TYR A 347 -12.07 -5.16 4.04
CA TYR A 347 -11.43 -5.06 5.35
C TYR A 347 -10.26 -6.04 5.42
N LEU A 348 -9.06 -5.53 5.71
CA LEU A 348 -7.81 -6.29 5.73
C LEU A 348 -7.17 -6.22 7.12
N GLU A 349 -6.90 -7.39 7.70
CA GLU A 349 -6.29 -7.53 9.02
C GLU A 349 -5.02 -8.39 8.94
N ALA A 350 -3.90 -7.91 9.49
CA ALA A 350 -2.62 -8.57 9.46
C ALA A 350 -1.92 -8.51 10.82
N GLU A 351 -2.08 -9.57 11.63
CA GLU A 351 -1.50 -9.71 12.98
C GLU A 351 -0.29 -10.67 12.92
N ASN A 352 0.92 -10.18 12.65
CA ASN A 352 2.06 -11.04 12.24
C ASN A 352 1.72 -11.89 10.99
N GLY A 353 0.79 -11.42 10.14
CA GLY A 353 0.38 -12.05 8.88
C GLY A 353 0.91 -11.31 7.64
N THR A 354 0.63 -11.83 6.44
CA THR A 354 1.01 -11.17 5.18
C THR A 354 -0.14 -11.17 4.17
N VAL A 355 -0.50 -9.98 3.69
CA VAL A 355 -1.45 -9.76 2.60
C VAL A 355 -0.72 -9.12 1.41
N ASN A 356 -0.65 -9.82 0.28
CA ASN A 356 0.14 -9.40 -0.87
C ASN A 356 -0.69 -9.33 -2.17
N PHE A 357 -0.92 -8.12 -2.66
CA PHE A 357 -1.56 -7.88 -3.95
C PHE A 357 -0.46 -7.91 -5.01
N ASN A 358 -0.14 -9.09 -5.58
CA ASN A 358 1.01 -9.31 -6.46
C ASN A 358 0.61 -9.58 -7.93
N GLN A 359 -0.44 -8.91 -8.39
CA GLN A 359 -1.04 -9.12 -9.70
C GLN A 359 -0.44 -8.27 -10.84
N ASN A 360 -0.55 -8.78 -12.07
CA ASN A 360 -0.11 -8.11 -13.29
C ASN A 360 -1.21 -7.28 -14.00
N GLN A 361 -2.43 -7.24 -13.46
CA GLN A 361 -3.59 -6.54 -14.00
C GLN A 361 -4.21 -5.67 -12.91
N GLN A 362 -4.49 -4.39 -13.19
CA GLN A 362 -4.97 -3.46 -12.17
C GLN A 362 -6.25 -3.97 -11.49
N ILE A 363 -6.25 -3.98 -10.16
CA ILE A 363 -7.45 -4.29 -9.35
C ILE A 363 -8.32 -3.03 -9.29
N LEU A 364 -9.63 -3.17 -9.48
CA LEU A 364 -10.57 -2.04 -9.41
C LEU A 364 -11.43 -2.15 -8.15
N ILE A 365 -11.57 -1.04 -7.42
CA ILE A 365 -12.49 -0.88 -6.30
C ILE A 365 -13.30 0.39 -6.62
N GLU A 366 -14.58 0.26 -6.92
CA GLU A 366 -15.39 1.31 -7.54
C GLU A 366 -16.74 1.50 -6.85
N ASN A 367 -17.05 2.75 -6.50
CA ASN A 367 -18.27 3.15 -5.77
C ASN A 367 -18.48 2.39 -4.45
N CYS A 368 -17.39 2.02 -3.75
CA CYS A 368 -17.48 1.36 -2.45
C CYS A 368 -17.64 2.38 -1.31
N CYS A 369 -18.57 2.13 -0.39
CA CYS A 369 -18.99 3.10 0.62
C CYS A 369 -19.01 2.49 2.03
N CYS A 370 -18.72 3.29 3.07
CA CYS A 370 -18.88 2.84 4.45
C CYS A 370 -19.26 3.94 5.47
N ASP A 371 -20.02 3.55 6.50
CA ASP A 371 -20.47 4.44 7.58
C ASP A 371 -19.39 4.67 8.68
N GLY A 372 -18.37 3.81 8.69
CA GLY A 372 -17.15 3.92 9.49
C GLY A 372 -15.98 4.44 8.66
N TYR A 373 -14.85 3.72 8.71
CA TYR A 373 -13.58 4.16 8.13
C TYR A 373 -13.18 3.31 6.90
N GLY A 374 -12.48 3.91 5.94
CA GLY A 374 -11.91 3.19 4.79
C GLY A 374 -12.95 2.81 3.73
N GLY A 375 -13.46 3.78 2.98
CA GLY A 375 -14.57 3.58 2.03
C GLY A 375 -14.31 2.49 0.98
N GLY A 376 -13.10 2.45 0.43
CA GLY A 376 -12.64 1.36 -0.43
C GLY A 376 -12.00 0.23 0.37
N ILE A 377 -11.01 0.55 1.20
CA ILE A 377 -10.21 -0.40 1.99
C ILE A 377 -10.04 0.11 3.43
N TYR A 378 -10.28 -0.75 4.40
CA TYR A 378 -9.74 -0.61 5.75
C TYR A 378 -8.57 -1.57 5.99
N CYS A 379 -7.52 -1.08 6.64
CA CYS A 379 -6.36 -1.87 7.04
C CYS A 379 -6.15 -1.78 8.56
N SER A 380 -5.99 -2.92 9.22
CA SER A 380 -5.46 -3.01 10.59
C SER A 380 -4.22 -3.90 10.58
N ILE A 381 -3.08 -3.38 11.02
CA ILE A 381 -1.77 -4.00 10.83
C ILE A 381 -0.99 -3.98 12.14
N SER A 382 -0.76 -5.15 12.72
CA SER A 382 -0.15 -5.30 14.05
C SER A 382 0.91 -6.40 14.09
N TYR A 383 1.74 -6.39 15.13
CA TYR A 383 2.72 -7.44 15.46
C TYR A 383 3.68 -7.82 14.30
N ASN A 384 4.21 -6.84 13.57
CA ASN A 384 5.03 -7.01 12.35
C ASN A 384 4.28 -7.57 11.12
N GLY A 385 2.94 -7.51 11.13
CA GLY A 385 2.11 -7.83 9.96
C GLY A 385 2.38 -6.89 8.78
N GLN A 386 2.10 -7.37 7.56
CA GLN A 386 2.48 -6.68 6.33
C GLN A 386 1.33 -6.67 5.32
N ILE A 387 0.97 -5.50 4.81
CA ILE A 387 0.03 -5.32 3.70
C ILE A 387 0.75 -4.60 2.55
N SER A 388 0.87 -5.30 1.42
CA SER A 388 1.45 -4.77 0.18
C SER A 388 0.38 -4.58 -0.89
N LEU A 389 -0.05 -3.34 -1.08
CA LEU A 389 -1.02 -2.90 -2.07
C LEU A 389 -0.28 -2.46 -3.35
N ASN A 390 -0.24 -3.32 -4.36
CA ASN A 390 0.35 -2.97 -5.67
C ASN A 390 -0.76 -2.77 -6.70
N ASN A 391 -0.57 -1.84 -7.65
CA ASN A 391 -1.37 -1.74 -8.89
C ASN A 391 -2.89 -1.88 -8.65
N ILE A 392 -3.43 -1.07 -7.75
CA ILE A 392 -4.88 -0.97 -7.47
C ILE A 392 -5.41 0.38 -7.96
N LYS A 393 -6.68 0.46 -8.32
CA LYS A 393 -7.43 1.70 -8.55
C LYS A 393 -8.64 1.75 -7.62
N LEU A 394 -8.66 2.74 -6.73
CA LEU A 394 -9.84 3.15 -6.00
C LEU A 394 -10.51 4.29 -6.78
N ASN A 395 -11.80 4.17 -7.05
CA ASN A 395 -12.59 5.12 -7.81
C ASN A 395 -13.90 5.43 -7.07
N LYS A 396 -14.08 6.69 -6.64
CA LYS A 396 -15.33 7.16 -6.01
C LYS A 396 -15.73 6.37 -4.76
N CYS A 397 -14.74 5.99 -3.96
CA CYS A 397 -15.00 5.41 -2.65
C CYS A 397 -15.38 6.51 -1.65
N ASN A 398 -16.35 6.23 -0.76
CA ASN A 398 -16.83 7.20 0.24
C ASN A 398 -16.74 6.64 1.66
N SER A 399 -16.25 7.46 2.59
CA SER A 399 -16.20 7.16 4.03
C SER A 399 -16.99 8.23 4.80
N GLN A 400 -17.93 7.83 5.66
CA GLN A 400 -18.59 8.77 6.58
C GLN A 400 -17.68 9.18 7.76
N LYS A 401 -16.50 8.59 7.88
CA LYS A 401 -15.39 9.05 8.73
C LYS A 401 -14.14 9.24 7.88
N ASP A 402 -12.98 8.90 8.41
CA ASP A 402 -11.67 9.11 7.77
C ASP A 402 -11.40 8.07 6.67
N GLY A 403 -10.51 8.41 5.74
CA GLY A 403 -10.02 7.51 4.70
C GLY A 403 -11.07 7.18 3.63
N GLY A 404 -11.36 8.12 2.73
CA GLY A 404 -12.39 7.93 1.70
C GLY A 404 -12.07 6.78 0.75
N GLY A 405 -10.81 6.67 0.33
CA GLY A 405 -10.27 5.50 -0.36
C GLY A 405 -9.77 4.44 0.62
N ILE A 406 -8.72 4.77 1.37
CA ILE A 406 -8.04 3.86 2.30
C ILE A 406 -8.02 4.49 3.70
N CYS A 407 -8.31 3.71 4.74
CA CYS A 407 -7.94 4.05 6.12
C CYS A 407 -7.04 2.94 6.67
N ALA A 408 -5.97 3.28 7.40
CA ALA A 408 -5.07 2.30 8.00
C ALA A 408 -4.67 2.61 9.44
N GLU A 409 -4.85 1.64 10.33
CA GLU A 409 -4.25 1.58 11.66
C GLU A 409 -2.99 0.71 11.60
N ILE A 410 -1.85 1.26 12.02
CA ILE A 410 -0.54 0.61 11.92
C ILE A 410 0.18 0.67 13.27
N GLU A 411 0.29 -0.48 13.95
CA GLU A 411 0.83 -0.58 15.30
C GLU A 411 1.81 -1.77 15.46
N SER A 412 2.54 -1.83 16.58
CA SER A 412 3.39 -2.97 16.95
C SER A 412 4.30 -3.49 15.83
N GLY A 413 4.94 -2.59 15.08
CA GLY A 413 5.83 -2.91 13.94
C GLY A 413 5.14 -3.22 12.61
N GLY A 414 3.82 -2.99 12.49
CA GLY A 414 3.04 -3.19 11.26
C GLY A 414 3.51 -2.36 10.06
N GLN A 415 3.26 -2.84 8.85
CA GLN A 415 3.81 -2.26 7.62
C GLN A 415 2.77 -2.16 6.49
N LEU A 416 2.55 -0.95 5.96
CA LEU A 416 1.74 -0.70 4.76
C LEU A 416 2.60 -0.15 3.62
N THR A 417 2.56 -0.80 2.45
CA THR A 417 3.26 -0.35 1.24
C THR A 417 2.31 -0.20 0.06
N LEU A 418 2.38 0.94 -0.64
CA LEU A 418 1.70 1.23 -1.91
C LEU A 418 2.73 1.33 -3.05
N ASP A 419 2.59 0.52 -4.11
CA ASP A 419 3.59 0.40 -5.19
C ASP A 419 2.97 0.09 -6.57
N LYS A 420 3.77 0.18 -7.64
CA LYS A 420 3.43 -0.22 -9.02
C LYS A 420 2.20 0.51 -9.57
N SER A 421 2.21 1.83 -9.51
CA SER A 421 1.17 2.74 -10.01
C SER A 421 -0.22 2.48 -9.41
N CYS A 422 -0.30 2.48 -8.07
CA CYS A 422 -1.60 2.59 -7.39
C CYS A 422 -2.28 3.92 -7.73
N GLU A 423 -3.60 3.94 -7.84
CA GLU A 423 -4.39 5.13 -8.14
C GLU A 423 -5.55 5.27 -7.14
N ILE A 424 -5.65 6.42 -6.50
CA ILE A 424 -6.76 6.78 -5.62
C ILE A 424 -7.40 8.03 -6.24
N TYR A 425 -8.64 7.89 -6.71
CA TYR A 425 -9.30 8.86 -7.59
C TYR A 425 -10.73 9.17 -7.15
N GLN A 426 -11.05 10.46 -7.06
CA GLN A 426 -12.39 10.97 -6.69
C GLN A 426 -12.97 10.36 -5.40
N CYS A 427 -12.12 9.95 -4.46
CA CYS A 427 -12.54 9.41 -3.17
C CYS A 427 -12.89 10.54 -2.19
N GLU A 428 -13.85 10.29 -1.31
CA GLU A 428 -14.44 11.31 -0.43
C GLU A 428 -14.52 10.82 1.01
N SER A 429 -14.10 11.64 1.97
CA SER A 429 -14.24 11.37 3.39
C SER A 429 -15.00 12.49 4.10
N HIS A 430 -15.85 12.14 5.06
CA HIS A 430 -16.46 13.12 5.98
C HIS A 430 -15.66 13.29 7.28
N GLY A 431 -14.62 12.48 7.46
CA GLY A 431 -13.50 12.72 8.38
C GLY A 431 -12.33 13.41 7.67
N ASN A 432 -11.13 12.96 7.97
CA ASN A 432 -9.86 13.36 7.34
C ASN A 432 -9.49 12.39 6.20
N GLY A 433 -8.43 12.69 5.46
CA GLY A 433 -7.85 11.74 4.51
C GLY A 433 -8.80 11.37 3.36
N GLY A 434 -9.13 12.33 2.50
CA GLY A 434 -10.13 12.13 1.43
C GLY A 434 -9.76 10.98 0.47
N GLY A 435 -8.49 10.84 0.14
CA GLY A 435 -7.94 9.65 -0.51
C GLY A 435 -7.48 8.58 0.49
N ILE A 436 -6.61 8.95 1.42
CA ILE A 436 -5.96 8.05 2.38
C ILE A 436 -5.94 8.70 3.78
N ASP A 437 -6.31 7.94 4.81
CA ASP A 437 -6.03 8.26 6.21
C ASP A 437 -5.10 7.21 6.83
N ILE A 438 -4.14 7.65 7.64
CA ILE A 438 -3.17 6.80 8.35
C ILE A 438 -3.13 7.22 9.83
N ASN A 439 -3.38 6.27 10.72
CA ASN A 439 -3.05 6.36 12.14
C ASN A 439 -1.93 5.36 12.46
N ILE A 440 -0.78 5.84 12.96
CA ILE A 440 0.44 5.03 13.11
C ILE A 440 1.13 5.26 14.45
N ASP A 441 1.52 4.18 15.13
CA ASP A 441 2.40 4.23 16.31
C ASP A 441 3.85 4.45 15.86
N TYR A 442 4.43 5.57 16.26
CA TYR A 442 5.77 5.96 15.84
C TYR A 442 6.91 5.25 16.60
N GLU A 443 6.67 4.69 17.78
CA GLU A 443 7.72 4.06 18.60
C GLU A 443 8.03 2.63 18.16
N SER A 444 7.01 1.83 17.81
CA SER A 444 7.14 0.38 17.63
C SER A 444 7.73 -0.09 16.28
N GLN A 445 8.37 0.81 15.53
CA GLN A 445 8.97 0.55 14.20
C GLN A 445 7.96 0.27 13.08
N CYS A 446 6.74 0.79 13.20
CA CYS A 446 5.74 0.76 12.13
C CYS A 446 6.19 1.52 10.87
N SER A 447 5.70 1.12 9.69
CA SER A 447 6.04 1.76 8.42
C SER A 447 4.85 2.07 7.51
N PHE A 448 4.97 3.20 6.80
CA PHE A 448 4.05 3.60 5.73
C PHE A 448 4.86 4.14 4.54
N ILE A 449 4.79 3.42 3.41
CA ILE A 449 5.65 3.64 2.26
C ILE A 449 4.82 3.77 0.98
N ILE A 450 5.04 4.85 0.22
CA ILE A 450 4.52 5.05 -1.13
C ILE A 450 5.69 5.06 -2.12
N ASN A 451 5.82 3.98 -2.89
CA ASN A 451 6.86 3.79 -3.92
C ASN A 451 6.42 4.33 -5.30
N ASP A 452 5.15 4.16 -5.65
CA ASP A 452 4.54 4.74 -6.86
C ASP A 452 3.01 4.76 -6.75
N ALA A 453 2.44 5.94 -6.46
CA ALA A 453 0.99 6.12 -6.42
C ALA A 453 0.53 7.50 -6.93
N TYR A 454 -0.70 7.55 -7.44
CA TYR A 454 -1.40 8.73 -7.94
C TYR A 454 -2.60 9.00 -7.03
N ILE A 455 -2.69 10.18 -6.41
CA ILE A 455 -3.74 10.53 -5.44
C ILE A 455 -4.34 11.86 -5.88
N HIS A 456 -5.53 11.83 -6.50
CA HIS A 456 -6.06 13.00 -7.21
C HIS A 456 -7.58 13.11 -7.22
N GLU A 457 -8.06 14.36 -7.27
CA GLU A 457 -9.48 14.74 -7.21
C GLU A 457 -10.23 14.24 -5.95
N CYS A 458 -9.50 13.86 -4.89
CA CYS A 458 -10.06 13.37 -3.63
C CYS A 458 -10.39 14.52 -2.66
N GLN A 459 -11.35 14.29 -1.76
CA GLN A 459 -11.97 15.34 -0.95
C GLN A 459 -12.10 14.96 0.53
N ALA A 460 -11.56 15.78 1.43
CA ALA A 460 -11.79 15.68 2.87
C ALA A 460 -12.80 16.76 3.31
N LEU A 461 -14.01 16.33 3.63
CA LEU A 461 -15.14 17.19 4.01
C LEU A 461 -15.23 17.37 5.53
N ASN A 462 -16.03 18.34 5.97
CA ASN A 462 -16.37 18.45 7.39
C ASN A 462 -17.44 17.41 7.72
N SER A 463 -17.31 16.73 8.86
CA SER A 463 -18.36 15.86 9.37
C SER A 463 -19.64 16.65 9.62
N THR A 464 -20.78 16.02 9.33
CA THR A 464 -22.11 16.57 9.63
C THR A 464 -22.53 16.29 11.08
N ASP A 465 -21.77 15.48 11.82
CA ASP A 465 -21.99 15.25 13.25
C ASP A 465 -21.53 16.47 14.07
N SER A 466 -22.51 17.20 14.61
CA SER A 466 -22.29 18.40 15.43
C SER A 466 -21.68 18.11 16.82
N SER A 467 -21.48 16.84 17.20
CA SER A 467 -20.74 16.45 18.40
C SER A 467 -19.23 16.33 18.20
N PHE A 468 -18.77 16.21 16.94
CA PHE A 468 -17.34 16.08 16.61
C PHE A 468 -16.61 17.41 16.88
N ARG A 469 -15.36 17.32 17.34
CA ARG A 469 -14.53 18.52 17.56
C ARG A 469 -13.94 19.01 16.23
N TYR A 470 -13.41 20.24 16.21
CA TYR A 470 -12.88 20.87 15.00
C TYR A 470 -11.80 20.03 14.29
N SER A 471 -10.99 19.29 15.04
CA SER A 471 -9.91 18.38 14.60
C SER A 471 -10.37 17.10 13.87
N TYR A 472 -11.61 16.64 14.08
CA TYR A 472 -12.08 15.29 13.68
C TYR A 472 -12.47 15.14 12.19
N SER A 473 -12.25 16.14 11.34
CA SER A 473 -12.66 16.07 9.93
C SER A 473 -12.08 17.20 9.07
N GLY A 474 -12.06 17.02 7.75
CA GLY A 474 -11.80 18.11 6.79
C GLY A 474 -10.34 18.49 6.60
N PHE A 475 -9.39 17.69 7.11
CA PHE A 475 -7.95 17.84 6.88
C PHE A 475 -7.43 16.77 5.90
N GLY A 476 -6.43 17.11 5.08
CA GLY A 476 -5.74 16.14 4.23
C GLY A 476 -6.61 15.61 3.08
N GLY A 477 -6.88 16.45 2.07
CA GLY A 477 -7.80 16.11 0.97
C GLY A 477 -7.37 14.91 0.15
N GLY A 478 -6.07 14.75 -0.07
CA GLY A 478 -5.48 13.52 -0.63
C GLY A 478 -5.05 12.53 0.46
N ILE A 479 -4.26 12.99 1.44
CA ILE A 479 -3.73 12.18 2.55
C ILE A 479 -3.84 12.94 3.88
N PHE A 480 -4.29 12.27 4.94
CA PHE A 480 -4.00 12.65 6.33
C PHE A 480 -3.09 11.61 6.99
N ILE A 481 -2.15 12.07 7.82
CA ILE A 481 -1.33 11.20 8.67
C ILE A 481 -1.37 11.74 10.10
N GLY A 482 -1.86 10.92 11.02
CA GLY A 482 -1.74 11.10 12.46
C GLY A 482 -0.97 9.96 13.11
N GLY A 483 -0.53 10.16 14.34
CA GLY A 483 0.09 9.12 15.15
C GLY A 483 0.50 9.60 16.53
N ASP A 484 0.73 8.66 17.44
CA ASP A 484 1.23 8.92 18.79
C ASP A 484 2.65 8.32 18.95
N GLY A 485 3.41 8.83 19.92
CA GLY A 485 4.81 8.41 20.18
C GLY A 485 5.87 9.26 19.46
N ASP A 486 7.15 8.90 19.64
CA ASP A 486 8.31 9.64 19.10
C ASP A 486 8.85 9.02 17.80
N TYR A 487 8.61 9.65 16.64
CA TYR A 487 9.19 9.21 15.35
C TYR A 487 10.71 9.46 15.27
N SER A 488 11.46 8.49 14.74
CA SER A 488 12.90 8.60 14.55
C SER A 488 13.27 8.79 13.05
N PRO A 489 13.73 9.98 12.61
CA PRO A 489 14.05 10.25 11.20
C PRO A 489 15.20 9.44 10.60
N SER A 490 16.01 8.76 11.43
CA SER A 490 17.05 7.85 10.97
C SER A 490 16.49 6.51 10.47
N SER A 491 15.24 6.17 10.84
CA SER A 491 14.59 4.90 10.52
C SER A 491 14.14 4.79 9.06
N LYS A 492 13.73 5.92 8.45
CA LYS A 492 13.09 6.01 7.12
C LYS A 492 11.81 5.18 6.94
N LEU A 493 11.13 4.84 8.03
CA LEU A 493 9.94 3.99 8.00
C LEU A 493 8.71 4.70 7.42
N ILE A 494 8.70 6.04 7.44
CA ILE A 494 7.73 6.86 6.71
C ILE A 494 8.41 7.42 5.47
N ASN A 495 7.87 7.10 4.29
CA ASN A 495 8.43 7.51 3.00
C ASN A 495 7.33 7.72 1.95
N LEU A 496 7.04 8.97 1.62
CA LEU A 496 6.04 9.38 0.62
C LEU A 496 6.66 9.77 -0.73
N HIS A 497 7.96 9.52 -0.95
CA HIS A 497 8.70 10.03 -2.13
C HIS A 497 8.06 9.65 -3.48
N GLY A 498 7.45 8.47 -3.57
CA GLY A 498 6.80 7.97 -4.79
C GLY A 498 5.41 8.54 -5.10
N MET A 499 4.85 9.40 -4.26
CA MET A 499 3.49 9.92 -4.47
C MET A 499 3.43 11.03 -5.54
N LYS A 500 2.35 10.99 -6.32
CA LYS A 500 1.94 12.01 -7.28
C LYS A 500 0.57 12.52 -6.85
N ILE A 501 0.57 13.60 -6.07
CA ILE A 501 -0.59 14.16 -5.40
C ILE A 501 -0.95 15.53 -6.03
N TYR A 502 -2.20 15.72 -6.44
CA TYR A 502 -2.66 16.95 -7.12
C TYR A 502 -4.19 17.03 -7.20
N ASN A 503 -4.74 18.24 -7.37
CA ASN A 503 -6.18 18.51 -7.53
C ASN A 503 -7.09 17.99 -6.39
N ASN A 504 -6.54 17.67 -5.22
CA ASN A 504 -7.31 17.28 -4.05
C ASN A 504 -7.80 18.52 -3.30
N THR A 505 -8.84 18.38 -2.48
CA THR A 505 -9.39 19.50 -1.69
C THR A 505 -9.71 19.10 -0.25
N ALA A 506 -9.42 19.97 0.69
CA ALA A 506 -9.77 19.79 2.10
C ALA A 506 -10.60 20.98 2.58
N ASN A 507 -11.65 20.74 3.37
CA ASN A 507 -12.49 21.80 3.93
C ASN A 507 -11.76 22.70 4.95
N LYS A 508 -10.55 22.31 5.40
CA LYS A 508 -9.68 23.06 6.32
C LYS A 508 -8.28 23.22 5.74
N TYR A 509 -7.33 22.37 6.15
CA TYR A 509 -5.90 22.53 5.85
C TYR A 509 -5.32 21.26 5.19
N GLY A 510 -4.24 21.45 4.41
CA GLY A 510 -3.62 20.37 3.65
C GLY A 510 -4.52 19.90 2.52
N GLN A 511 -4.62 20.68 1.44
CA GLN A 511 -5.46 20.33 0.29
C GLN A 511 -5.04 18.98 -0.30
N SER A 512 -3.73 18.71 -0.35
CA SER A 512 -3.16 17.43 -0.73
C SER A 512 -2.74 16.58 0.47
N LEU A 513 -1.93 17.10 1.40
CA LEU A 513 -1.41 16.37 2.56
C LEU A 513 -1.54 17.19 3.85
N TYR A 514 -2.00 16.54 4.92
CA TYR A 514 -1.90 17.05 6.28
C TYR A 514 -1.19 16.05 7.21
N ILE A 515 -0.25 16.51 8.04
CA ILE A 515 0.45 15.67 9.04
C ILE A 515 0.28 16.24 10.46
N ALA A 516 -0.18 15.40 11.39
CA ALA A 516 -0.06 15.61 12.84
C ALA A 516 0.97 14.61 13.40
N MET A 517 2.17 15.10 13.70
CA MET A 517 3.29 14.31 14.25
C MET A 517 4.20 15.23 15.07
N PRO A 518 4.67 14.85 16.27
CA PRO A 518 5.57 15.71 17.07
C PRO A 518 6.86 16.06 16.31
N GLN A 519 7.49 15.08 15.66
CA GLN A 519 8.73 15.23 14.88
C GLN A 519 8.50 15.56 13.38
N VAL A 520 7.36 16.18 13.03
CA VAL A 520 7.06 16.55 11.63
C VAL A 520 8.13 17.49 11.02
N ILE A 521 8.78 18.31 11.85
CA ILE A 521 9.84 19.24 11.44
C ILE A 521 11.08 18.44 11.01
N GLU A 522 11.49 17.47 11.83
CA GLU A 522 12.63 16.61 11.58
C GLU A 522 12.39 15.63 10.42
N LEU A 523 11.14 15.15 10.24
CA LEU A 523 10.72 14.39 9.06
C LEU A 523 10.85 15.25 7.78
N CYS A 524 10.44 16.53 7.81
CA CYS A 524 10.62 17.45 6.68
C CYS A 524 12.11 17.73 6.40
N GLN A 525 12.95 17.75 7.44
CA GLN A 525 14.40 17.94 7.31
C GLN A 525 15.16 16.65 6.95
N GLN A 526 14.47 15.50 6.86
CA GLN A 526 15.03 14.22 6.44
C GLN A 526 15.38 14.27 4.93
N GLY A 527 16.61 13.86 4.57
CA GLY A 527 17.07 13.85 3.19
C GLY A 527 17.52 15.23 2.69
N ILE A 528 17.07 15.63 1.50
CA ILE A 528 17.31 16.96 0.92
C ILE A 528 15.98 17.59 0.48
N LEU A 529 15.68 18.81 0.95
CA LEU A 529 14.53 19.62 0.53
C LEU A 529 13.17 18.89 0.60
N GLY A 530 12.92 18.11 1.67
CA GLY A 530 11.64 17.44 1.90
C GLY A 530 11.48 16.10 1.18
N GLU A 531 12.58 15.49 0.72
CA GLU A 531 12.63 14.25 -0.08
C GLU A 531 11.59 13.18 0.29
N TYR A 532 11.37 12.92 1.58
CA TYR A 532 10.50 11.85 2.10
C TYR A 532 9.02 12.23 2.26
N VAL A 533 8.65 13.50 2.09
CA VAL A 533 7.27 14.03 2.29
C VAL A 533 6.73 14.82 1.11
N LYS A 534 7.59 15.22 0.16
CA LYS A 534 7.25 16.17 -0.91
C LYS A 534 6.52 15.55 -2.11
N GLY A 535 6.85 14.31 -2.48
CA GLY A 535 6.39 13.70 -3.73
C GLY A 535 6.69 14.60 -4.95
N ASN A 536 5.65 14.91 -5.72
CA ASN A 536 5.69 15.81 -6.89
C ASN A 536 5.56 17.32 -6.58
N TYR A 537 5.47 17.74 -5.31
CA TYR A 537 5.31 19.16 -4.96
C TYR A 537 6.52 20.00 -5.38
N SER A 538 6.25 21.20 -5.92
CA SER A 538 7.28 22.11 -6.42
C SER A 538 7.37 23.38 -5.57
N ASP A 539 8.53 23.61 -4.93
CA ASP A 539 8.82 24.85 -4.17
C ASP A 539 8.68 26.13 -5.03
N LYS A 540 8.56 26.02 -6.36
CA LYS A 540 8.36 27.15 -7.27
C LYS A 540 6.91 27.32 -7.75
N TYR A 541 6.15 26.23 -7.88
CA TYR A 541 4.88 26.24 -8.64
C TYR A 541 3.66 25.68 -7.90
N SER A 542 3.83 24.91 -6.83
CA SER A 542 2.71 24.39 -6.03
C SER A 542 2.15 25.45 -5.08
N ASP A 543 0.89 25.28 -4.68
CA ASP A 543 0.27 26.11 -3.65
C ASP A 543 0.77 25.64 -2.28
N GLU A 544 1.22 26.55 -1.42
CA GLU A 544 1.72 26.19 -0.09
C GLU A 544 0.63 25.60 0.84
N ASN A 545 -0.65 25.76 0.48
CA ASN A 545 -1.78 25.11 1.14
C ASN A 545 -1.94 23.62 0.76
N ASP A 546 -1.21 23.09 -0.25
CA ASP A 546 -1.21 21.66 -0.58
C ASP A 546 -0.68 20.82 0.58
N LEU A 547 0.45 21.21 1.18
CA LEU A 547 1.20 20.41 2.14
C LEU A 547 1.33 21.17 3.48
N VAL A 548 0.55 20.78 4.48
CA VAL A 548 0.48 21.43 5.80
C VAL A 548 0.75 20.41 6.91
N GLY A 549 1.21 20.86 8.07
CA GLY A 549 1.28 20.00 9.25
C GLY A 549 1.41 20.76 10.56
N ILE A 550 1.35 20.03 11.67
CA ILE A 550 1.36 20.54 13.04
C ILE A 550 2.27 19.66 13.94
N PRO A 551 3.16 20.24 14.76
CA PRO A 551 4.12 19.49 15.57
C PRO A 551 3.51 19.02 16.91
N VAL A 552 2.47 18.18 16.82
CA VAL A 552 1.81 17.53 17.96
C VAL A 552 1.41 16.09 17.61
N ASP A 553 1.24 15.24 18.62
CA ASP A 553 0.70 13.88 18.48
C ASP A 553 -0.81 13.86 18.14
N SER A 554 -1.30 12.70 17.69
CA SER A 554 -2.69 12.47 17.30
C SER A 554 -3.66 12.80 18.43
N THR A 555 -3.38 12.30 19.64
CA THR A 555 -4.17 12.55 20.84
C THR A 555 -4.31 14.06 21.12
N THR A 556 -3.21 14.81 21.07
CA THR A 556 -3.18 16.27 21.28
C THR A 556 -3.83 17.05 20.13
N PHE A 557 -3.71 16.58 18.88
CA PHE A 557 -4.41 17.17 17.74
C PHE A 557 -5.93 16.98 17.88
N ILE A 558 -6.38 15.78 18.23
CA ILE A 558 -7.78 15.42 18.49
C ILE A 558 -8.37 16.29 19.62
N ASP A 559 -7.61 16.54 20.69
CA ASP A 559 -8.04 17.42 21.80
C ASP A 559 -7.95 18.93 21.49
N SER A 560 -7.27 19.35 20.42
CA SER A 560 -6.95 20.76 20.15
C SER A 560 -8.12 21.63 19.68
N THR A 561 -8.05 22.93 20.00
CA THR A 561 -9.02 23.94 19.57
C THR A 561 -8.72 24.47 18.16
N PHE A 562 -9.70 25.12 17.53
CA PHE A 562 -9.48 25.86 16.28
C PHE A 562 -8.32 26.86 16.41
N GLN A 563 -8.28 27.66 17.48
CA GLN A 563 -7.19 28.64 17.67
C GLN A 563 -5.83 27.97 17.88
N THR A 564 -5.79 26.80 18.52
CA THR A 564 -4.54 26.02 18.67
C THR A 564 -4.02 25.58 17.31
N ILE A 565 -4.89 25.01 16.48
CA ILE A 565 -4.55 24.48 15.15
C ILE A 565 -4.19 25.63 14.20
N GLU A 566 -4.95 26.71 14.17
CA GLU A 566 -4.67 27.93 13.38
C GLU A 566 -3.31 28.56 13.73
N GLN A 567 -2.88 28.49 14.99
CA GLN A 567 -1.61 29.09 15.46
C GLN A 567 -0.39 28.18 15.30
N GLN A 568 -0.57 26.86 15.25
CA GLN A 568 0.53 25.89 15.24
C GLN A 568 0.72 25.16 13.90
N SER A 569 -0.31 25.13 13.04
CA SER A 569 -0.18 24.58 11.68
C SER A 569 0.73 25.45 10.84
N GLN A 570 1.60 24.84 10.03
CA GLN A 570 2.50 25.53 9.10
C GLN A 570 2.56 24.79 7.76
N HIS A 571 2.86 25.52 6.68
CA HIS A 571 3.15 24.92 5.38
C HIS A 571 4.48 24.15 5.49
N LEU A 572 4.50 22.87 5.08
CA LEU A 572 5.67 21.99 5.29
C LEU A 572 6.94 22.51 4.58
N GLU A 573 6.77 23.30 3.50
CA GLU A 573 7.87 23.97 2.79
C GLU A 573 8.74 24.83 3.73
N LEU A 574 8.16 25.43 4.78
CA LEU A 574 8.90 26.25 5.75
C LEU A 574 9.92 25.43 6.56
N TRP A 575 9.70 24.13 6.74
CA TRP A 575 10.56 23.27 7.56
C TRP A 575 11.70 22.62 6.79
N TRP A 576 11.52 22.37 5.48
CA TRP A 576 12.61 21.89 4.61
C TRP A 576 13.33 23.01 3.83
N ARG A 577 12.85 24.25 3.85
CA ARG A 577 13.49 25.40 3.20
C ARG A 577 14.85 25.72 3.82
N ILE A 578 15.91 25.41 3.08
CA ILE A 578 17.29 25.73 3.45
C ILE A 578 17.65 27.12 2.91
N LEU A 579 17.73 28.12 3.79
CA LEU A 579 18.16 29.47 3.43
C LEU A 579 19.70 29.55 3.29
N GLY A 580 20.15 30.10 2.17
CA GLY A 580 21.57 30.26 1.85
C GLY A 580 22.22 31.41 2.62
N ILE A 581 23.51 31.30 2.96
CA ILE A 581 24.25 32.40 3.62
C ILE A 581 25.32 32.89 2.67
N LEU A 582 25.09 34.02 2.00
CA LEU A 582 26.06 34.65 1.11
C LEU A 582 27.05 35.50 1.92
N LYS A 583 28.34 35.13 1.91
CA LYS A 583 29.41 35.87 2.62
C LYS A 583 30.15 36.84 1.72
N LYS A 584 30.26 36.51 0.43
CA LYS A 584 31.02 37.29 -0.55
C LYS A 584 30.44 37.07 -1.94
N ALA A 585 30.38 38.13 -2.74
CA ALA A 585 30.17 38.03 -4.17
C ALA A 585 31.23 38.84 -4.92
N GLN A 586 31.95 38.19 -5.82
CA GLN A 586 32.94 38.79 -6.72
C GLN A 586 32.54 38.56 -8.17
N VAL A 587 32.89 39.50 -9.04
CA VAL A 587 32.89 39.29 -10.49
C VAL A 587 34.23 39.72 -11.09
N ILE A 588 34.82 38.83 -11.88
CA ILE A 588 35.99 39.12 -12.70
C ILE A 588 35.49 39.54 -14.09
N VAL A 589 35.82 40.76 -14.49
CA VAL A 589 35.47 41.33 -15.79
C VAL A 589 36.64 41.16 -16.74
N ASN A 590 36.61 40.09 -17.54
CA ASN A 590 37.61 39.82 -18.56
C ASN A 590 37.05 40.20 -19.95
N VAL A 591 37.52 41.33 -20.48
CA VAL A 591 37.01 41.93 -21.72
C VAL A 591 37.42 41.16 -22.98
N SER A 592 38.34 40.20 -22.85
CA SER A 592 39.03 39.45 -23.91
C SER A 592 38.69 37.96 -23.97
N ASN A 593 38.00 37.41 -22.96
CA ASN A 593 37.66 35.98 -22.88
C ASN A 593 36.41 35.63 -23.73
N PRO A 594 36.45 34.60 -24.60
CA PRO A 594 35.28 34.13 -25.34
C PRO A 594 34.27 33.30 -24.50
N THR A 595 34.67 32.72 -23.36
CA THR A 595 33.78 31.97 -22.46
C THR A 595 33.57 32.73 -21.16
N GLY A 596 32.46 33.48 -21.06
CA GLY A 596 32.16 34.34 -19.92
C GLY A 596 32.98 35.63 -19.90
N LYS A 597 32.36 36.75 -20.28
CA LYS A 597 32.96 38.10 -20.12
C LYS A 597 32.86 38.61 -18.69
N LEU A 598 31.90 38.06 -17.95
CA LEU A 598 31.79 38.15 -16.49
C LEU A 598 31.95 36.73 -15.93
N LEU A 599 32.92 36.52 -15.04
CA LEU A 599 33.04 35.29 -14.25
C LEU A 599 32.71 35.62 -12.80
N PHE A 600 31.59 35.10 -12.30
CA PHE A 600 31.13 35.31 -10.93
C PHE A 600 31.69 34.22 -10.02
N HIS A 601 32.17 34.65 -8.85
CA HIS A 601 32.63 33.78 -7.78
C HIS A 601 31.94 34.21 -6.47
N ILE A 602 31.17 33.31 -5.88
CA ILE A 602 30.43 33.54 -4.63
C ILE A 602 30.93 32.59 -3.55
N GLU A 603 31.04 33.11 -2.32
CA GLU A 603 31.42 32.35 -1.13
C GLU A 603 30.27 32.39 -0.12
N GLY A 604 29.94 31.26 0.49
CA GLY A 604 28.83 31.16 1.42
C GLY A 604 28.79 29.90 2.28
N LYS A 605 27.57 29.57 2.73
CA LYS A 605 27.13 28.28 3.28
C LYS A 605 25.71 28.00 2.78
N ARG A 606 25.20 26.78 3.00
CA ARG A 606 23.80 26.40 2.73
C ARG A 606 23.37 26.64 1.28
N MET A 607 24.29 26.48 0.35
CA MET A 607 24.06 26.59 -1.09
C MET A 607 23.92 25.16 -1.67
N ILE A 608 22.81 24.88 -2.37
CA ILE A 608 22.46 23.53 -2.82
C ILE A 608 22.73 23.40 -4.32
N SER A 609 23.55 22.41 -4.71
CA SER A 609 23.96 22.22 -6.11
C SER A 609 22.77 21.81 -6.97
N GLY A 610 22.64 22.43 -8.15
CA GLY A 610 21.45 22.28 -9.02
C GLY A 610 20.29 23.23 -8.68
N TYR A 611 20.14 23.60 -7.41
CA TYR A 611 19.03 24.44 -6.91
C TYR A 611 19.41 25.91 -6.68
N LEU A 612 20.70 26.23 -6.56
CA LEU A 612 21.17 27.58 -6.27
C LEU A 612 20.86 28.58 -7.40
N ASN A 613 20.12 29.63 -7.03
CA ASN A 613 19.84 30.83 -7.80
C ASN A 613 20.58 32.02 -7.19
N VAL A 614 20.95 33.00 -8.02
CA VAL A 614 21.62 34.25 -7.62
C VAL A 614 20.84 35.43 -8.20
N LYS A 615 20.31 36.30 -7.34
CA LYS A 615 19.73 37.59 -7.74
C LYS A 615 20.78 38.68 -7.68
N ILE A 616 20.94 39.42 -8.77
CA ILE A 616 21.83 40.59 -8.89
C ILE A 616 20.98 41.80 -9.28
N PHE A 617 21.14 42.91 -8.57
CA PHE A 617 20.34 44.12 -8.78
C PHE A 617 21.15 45.39 -8.48
N GLU A 618 20.66 46.54 -8.91
CA GLU A 618 21.31 47.84 -8.65
C GLU A 618 20.99 48.34 -7.22
N LEU A 619 22.01 48.57 -6.39
CA LEU A 619 21.86 49.12 -5.03
C LEU A 619 21.72 50.64 -5.04
N LYS A 620 22.68 51.33 -5.67
CA LYS A 620 22.71 52.79 -5.76
C LYS A 620 23.58 53.27 -6.93
N ASN A 621 23.38 54.53 -7.33
CA ASN A 621 24.40 55.26 -8.09
C ASN A 621 25.54 55.67 -7.13
N LYS A 622 26.78 55.68 -7.62
CA LYS A 622 27.94 56.20 -6.88
C LYS A 622 27.91 57.73 -6.83
N LEU A 623 28.31 58.31 -5.69
CA LEU A 623 28.51 59.75 -5.57
C LEU A 623 29.80 60.17 -6.30
N ILE A 624 29.86 61.43 -6.73
CA ILE A 624 31.03 61.98 -7.45
C ILE A 624 32.30 61.87 -6.59
N GLU A 625 32.19 62.07 -5.27
CA GLU A 625 33.29 61.92 -4.32
C GLU A 625 33.77 60.46 -4.20
N GLU A 626 32.85 59.48 -4.25
CA GLU A 626 33.19 58.05 -4.25
C GLU A 626 33.95 57.67 -5.53
N ILE A 627 33.52 58.20 -6.68
CA ILE A 627 34.18 58.01 -7.99
C ILE A 627 35.59 58.64 -8.00
N ASP A 628 35.75 59.85 -7.45
CA ASP A 628 37.05 60.51 -7.31
C ASP A 628 37.97 59.81 -6.31
N GLN A 629 37.40 59.17 -5.28
CA GLN A 629 38.16 58.42 -4.28
C GLN A 629 38.61 57.05 -4.80
N GLU A 630 37.76 56.32 -5.54
CA GLU A 630 38.18 55.13 -6.30
C GLU A 630 39.29 55.47 -7.31
N GLN A 631 39.17 56.59 -8.05
CA GLN A 631 40.24 57.04 -8.95
C GLN A 631 41.55 57.40 -8.23
N LYS A 632 41.48 57.91 -7.00
CA LYS A 632 42.66 58.13 -6.15
C LYS A 632 43.26 56.81 -5.66
N GLU A 633 42.45 55.82 -5.26
CA GLU A 633 42.95 54.51 -4.84
C GLU A 633 43.55 53.71 -6.00
N ILE A 634 42.98 53.77 -7.20
CA ILE A 634 43.55 53.16 -8.42
C ILE A 634 44.95 53.76 -8.69
N LYS A 635 45.09 55.08 -8.61
CA LYS A 635 46.40 55.76 -8.71
C LYS A 635 47.34 55.40 -7.56
N HIS A 636 46.83 55.18 -6.35
CA HIS A 636 47.65 54.81 -5.19
C HIS A 636 48.11 53.34 -5.21
N LYS A 637 47.29 52.41 -5.72
CA LYS A 637 47.72 51.02 -6.02
C LYS A 637 48.85 51.02 -7.05
N PHE A 638 48.72 51.81 -8.13
CA PHE A 638 49.77 51.99 -9.13
C PHE A 638 51.12 52.40 -8.52
N ASN A 639 51.11 53.34 -7.56
CA ASN A 639 52.34 53.80 -6.90
C ASN A 639 52.95 52.84 -5.86
N LYS A 640 52.21 51.83 -5.37
CA LYS A 640 52.67 50.99 -4.23
C LYS A 640 53.53 49.78 -4.63
N ASN A 641 53.66 49.48 -5.92
CA ASN A 641 54.54 48.40 -6.40
C ASN A 641 56.05 48.77 -6.41
N ASN A 642 56.41 50.03 -6.14
CA ASN A 642 57.79 50.52 -6.13
C ASN A 642 58.34 50.88 -4.73
N LEU A 643 58.12 50.03 -3.71
CA LEU A 643 59.08 49.90 -2.59
C LEU A 643 58.88 48.59 -1.78
N LYS A 644 59.90 47.75 -1.70
CA LYS A 644 59.96 46.56 -0.81
C LYS A 644 61.36 46.40 -0.22
N SER A 645 61.61 46.93 0.98
CA SER A 645 62.77 46.52 1.78
C SER A 645 62.64 46.84 3.28
N LEU A 646 63.26 45.96 4.08
CA LEU A 646 63.61 46.06 5.51
C LEU A 646 62.55 45.97 6.63
N LYS A 647 62.95 45.13 7.60
CA LYS A 647 62.40 44.76 8.92
C LYS A 647 62.50 45.97 9.89
N ARG A 648 61.95 45.99 11.12
CA ARG A 648 61.96 44.95 12.17
C ARG A 648 60.99 45.26 13.36
N LYS A 649 60.80 44.27 14.25
CA LYS A 649 59.96 44.24 15.47
C LYS A 649 60.17 45.40 16.47
N LEU A 650 59.15 45.68 17.29
CA LEU A 650 59.26 45.72 18.77
C LEU A 650 57.94 45.28 19.46
N GLN A 651 57.82 45.42 20.79
CA GLN A 651 56.88 44.67 21.66
C GLN A 651 55.85 45.55 22.42
N SER A 652 54.85 44.85 22.99
CA SER A 652 53.94 45.18 24.11
C SER A 652 54.66 45.70 25.39
N PRO A 653 54.01 46.22 26.48
CA PRO A 653 52.70 45.80 27.04
C PRO A 653 51.83 46.78 27.92
N ILE A 654 50.63 46.33 28.37
CA ILE A 654 49.96 46.63 29.70
C ILE A 654 49.46 48.11 29.92
N SER A 655 48.34 48.49 30.60
CA SER A 655 47.28 47.92 31.49
C SER A 655 46.00 48.85 31.46
N GLN A 656 44.87 48.75 32.19
CA GLN A 656 44.18 47.76 33.08
C GLN A 656 42.69 48.19 33.31
N LYS A 657 41.84 47.26 33.82
CA LYS A 657 40.64 47.42 34.69
C LYS A 657 39.40 48.30 34.32
N HIS A 658 38.27 47.60 34.19
CA HIS A 658 36.95 47.80 34.82
C HIS A 658 36.48 49.17 35.36
N GLN A 659 35.24 49.52 34.99
CA GLN A 659 34.13 49.60 35.96
C GLN A 659 32.83 49.04 35.32
N ASN A 660 31.72 48.94 36.07
CA ASN A 660 30.65 47.98 35.78
C ASN A 660 29.23 48.49 36.15
N VAL A 661 28.20 47.90 35.53
CA VAL A 661 26.76 47.95 35.88
C VAL A 661 26.09 49.34 35.89
N ASN A 662 25.15 49.57 34.95
CA ASN A 662 23.73 49.44 35.30
C ASN A 662 22.82 49.24 34.08
N GLN A 663 21.88 48.29 34.17
CA GLN A 663 20.72 48.21 33.29
C GLN A 663 19.50 48.72 34.06
N GLN A 664 18.62 49.47 33.40
CA GLN A 664 17.23 49.55 33.83
C GLN A 664 16.31 49.68 32.63
N GLN A 665 15.14 49.06 32.71
CA GLN A 665 14.20 48.96 31.61
C GLN A 665 13.48 50.29 31.35
N ILE A 666 13.14 50.54 30.10
CA ILE A 666 11.82 50.98 29.64
C ILE A 666 11.72 50.57 28.17
N PHE A 667 10.66 49.85 27.80
CA PHE A 667 10.19 49.81 26.42
C PHE A 667 8.67 50.00 26.45
N ILE A 668 8.21 51.13 25.93
CA ILE A 668 6.80 51.49 25.85
C ILE A 668 6.28 51.04 24.48
N SER A 669 5.15 50.35 24.48
CA SER A 669 4.40 50.08 23.25
C SER A 669 3.73 51.34 22.75
N THR A 670 4.08 51.81 21.55
CA THR A 670 3.14 52.04 20.42
C THR A 670 3.79 52.61 19.17
N ASN A 671 3.23 52.19 18.03
CA ASN A 671 3.23 52.84 16.70
C ASN A 671 3.96 54.18 16.52
N LEU A 672 5.05 54.17 15.77
CA LEU A 672 5.53 55.33 15.01
C LEU A 672 5.74 54.94 13.54
N LYS A 673 4.70 55.17 12.72
CA LYS A 673 4.76 54.98 11.25
C LYS A 673 5.66 56.04 10.61
N ILE A 674 6.97 55.81 10.61
CA ILE A 674 7.93 56.63 9.86
C ILE A 674 8.04 56.05 8.44
N LYS A 675 7.31 56.63 7.49
CA LYS A 675 7.50 56.36 6.06
C LYS A 675 8.84 56.92 5.60
N LEU A 676 9.83 56.06 5.37
CA LEU A 676 10.90 56.30 4.40
C LEU A 676 10.57 55.50 3.14
N LYS A 677 10.24 56.20 2.05
CA LYS A 677 9.62 55.60 0.86
C LYS A 677 10.58 55.56 -0.33
N LEU A 678 11.23 54.42 -0.53
CA LEU A 678 11.97 54.06 -1.73
C LEU A 678 11.63 52.60 -2.09
N LEU A 679 11.35 52.22 -3.34
CA LEU A 679 10.70 52.94 -4.45
C LEU A 679 10.20 51.84 -5.42
N PRO A 680 8.89 51.71 -5.72
CA PRO A 680 8.42 50.60 -6.57
C PRO A 680 8.78 50.82 -8.05
N ASN A 681 9.90 50.23 -8.46
CA ASN A 681 10.22 49.69 -9.80
C ASN A 681 11.71 49.31 -9.88
N GLN A 682 12.08 48.05 -9.59
CA GLN A 682 13.42 47.54 -9.90
C GLN A 682 13.49 47.18 -11.39
N THR A 683 13.96 48.10 -12.23
CA THR A 683 13.97 47.91 -13.70
C THR A 683 15.17 47.15 -14.25
N ASN A 684 16.17 46.85 -13.42
CA ASN A 684 17.40 46.14 -13.78
C ASN A 684 17.75 45.09 -12.68
N GLU A 685 16.91 44.06 -12.52
CA GLU A 685 17.30 42.85 -11.78
C GLU A 685 17.61 41.68 -12.74
N ILE A 686 18.46 40.77 -12.29
CA ILE A 686 18.84 39.54 -13.00
C ILE A 686 18.82 38.39 -12.01
N ILE A 687 18.13 37.29 -12.35
CA ILE A 687 18.20 36.02 -11.61
C ILE A 687 18.89 35.00 -12.51
N TYR A 688 20.04 34.48 -12.05
CA TYR A 688 20.78 33.39 -12.71
C TYR A 688 20.65 32.10 -11.88
N PRO A 689 20.36 30.92 -12.48
CA PRO A 689 20.05 30.70 -13.90
C PRO A 689 18.74 31.38 -14.34
N PRO A 690 18.58 31.74 -15.64
CA PRO A 690 17.30 32.13 -16.21
C PRO A 690 16.32 30.93 -16.28
N GLU A 691 15.03 31.21 -16.38
CA GLU A 691 13.97 30.17 -16.31
C GLU A 691 13.77 29.36 -17.59
N ASP A 692 14.33 29.84 -18.71
CA ASP A 692 14.27 29.20 -20.02
C ASP A 692 15.23 28.01 -20.17
N GLY A 693 16.01 27.69 -19.12
CA GLY A 693 17.00 26.62 -19.13
C GLY A 693 18.23 26.92 -20.00
N SER A 694 18.42 28.16 -20.48
CA SER A 694 19.49 28.53 -21.42
C SER A 694 20.92 28.49 -20.84
N SER A 695 21.09 28.18 -19.56
CA SER A 695 22.40 28.08 -18.91
C SER A 695 22.47 26.94 -17.89
N SER A 696 23.65 26.32 -17.75
CA SER A 696 23.89 25.27 -16.75
C SER A 696 23.67 25.74 -15.30
N PRO A 697 23.14 24.87 -14.42
CA PRO A 697 23.03 25.16 -12.99
C PRO A 697 24.38 25.47 -12.34
N ILE A 698 24.38 26.36 -11.34
CA ILE A 698 25.59 26.79 -10.64
C ILE A 698 26.22 25.58 -9.93
N GLN A 699 27.50 25.33 -10.23
CA GLN A 699 28.29 24.30 -9.57
C GLN A 699 28.89 24.81 -8.27
N ILE A 700 28.89 23.96 -7.24
CA ILE A 700 29.26 24.30 -5.86
C ILE A 700 30.31 23.31 -5.37
N ASP A 701 31.35 23.83 -4.75
CA ASP A 701 32.38 23.08 -4.03
C ASP A 701 32.22 23.30 -2.51
N GLY A 702 32.36 22.23 -1.74
CA GLY A 702 32.14 22.19 -0.29
C GLY A 702 30.78 21.67 0.17
N GLU A 703 30.76 21.04 1.35
CA GLU A 703 29.57 20.50 2.04
C GLU A 703 28.64 21.61 2.57
N LEU A 704 27.35 21.31 2.74
CA LEU A 704 26.28 22.29 3.02
C LEU A 704 26.55 23.22 4.22
N GLU A 705 27.03 22.66 5.34
CA GLU A 705 27.38 23.41 6.56
C GLU A 705 28.86 23.83 6.65
N SER A 706 29.65 23.56 5.61
CA SER A 706 31.03 24.01 5.52
C SER A 706 31.14 25.44 4.94
N LYS A 707 32.34 25.89 4.59
CA LYS A 707 32.51 27.02 3.65
C LYS A 707 32.34 26.47 2.24
N GLN A 708 31.35 26.97 1.52
CA GLN A 708 31.10 26.61 0.13
C GLN A 708 31.54 27.73 -0.81
N ASN A 709 32.07 27.36 -1.97
CA ASN A 709 32.39 28.27 -3.07
C ASN A 709 31.57 27.85 -4.30
N ALA A 710 30.97 28.81 -5.00
CA ALA A 710 30.26 28.53 -6.25
C ALA A 710 30.70 29.51 -7.35
N THR A 711 30.72 29.05 -8.60
CA THR A 711 31.29 29.82 -9.73
C THR A 711 30.42 29.64 -10.98
N PHE A 712 30.09 30.74 -11.66
CA PHE A 712 29.30 30.73 -12.89
C PHE A 712 29.70 31.88 -13.84
N GLY A 713 29.44 31.73 -15.13
CA GLY A 713 29.84 32.69 -16.16
C GLY A 713 28.67 33.32 -16.90
N MET A 714 28.77 34.61 -17.22
CA MET A 714 27.80 35.31 -18.08
C MET A 714 28.51 35.95 -19.28
N ASN A 715 27.92 35.79 -20.46
CA ASN A 715 28.49 36.30 -21.73
C ASN A 715 28.17 37.77 -21.98
N GLU A 716 27.04 38.26 -21.47
CA GLU A 716 26.67 39.68 -21.54
C GLU A 716 27.22 40.46 -20.33
N TYR A 717 27.89 41.58 -20.62
CA TYR A 717 28.52 42.48 -19.63
C TYR A 717 27.95 43.92 -19.67
N LYS A 718 27.13 44.25 -20.67
CA LYS A 718 26.66 45.63 -20.93
C LYS A 718 25.76 46.18 -19.83
N TRP A 719 25.08 45.30 -19.09
CA TRP A 719 24.21 45.65 -17.97
C TRP A 719 24.99 46.08 -16.71
N LEU A 720 26.25 45.65 -16.56
CA LEU A 720 27.08 45.87 -15.36
C LEU A 720 27.85 47.20 -15.45
N ASN A 721 27.19 48.32 -15.15
CA ASN A 721 27.80 49.66 -15.17
C ASN A 721 28.52 50.00 -13.85
N TYR A 722 29.51 49.18 -13.47
CA TYR A 722 30.27 49.28 -12.21
C TYR A 722 31.01 50.62 -11.98
N LYS A 723 31.14 51.44 -13.04
CA LYS A 723 31.78 52.76 -12.98
C LYS A 723 30.87 53.85 -12.42
N LEU A 724 29.55 53.70 -12.56
CA LEU A 724 28.55 54.66 -12.10
C LEU A 724 27.59 54.09 -11.04
N LYS A 725 27.50 52.76 -10.91
CA LYS A 725 26.56 52.06 -10.05
C LYS A 725 27.24 51.05 -9.14
N GLU A 726 26.60 50.78 -8.01
CA GLU A 726 26.91 49.67 -7.11
C GLU A 726 25.81 48.61 -7.25
N TYR A 727 26.20 47.33 -7.19
CA TYR A 727 25.30 46.20 -7.37
C TYR A 727 25.25 45.35 -6.10
N GLY A 728 24.05 44.86 -5.76
CA GLY A 728 23.80 43.94 -4.67
C GLY A 728 23.61 42.53 -5.19
N VAL A 729 23.92 41.54 -4.35
CA VAL A 729 23.79 40.12 -4.64
C VAL A 729 23.11 39.42 -3.46
N LEU A 730 22.19 38.52 -3.80
CA LEU A 730 21.46 37.62 -2.91
C LEU A 730 21.42 36.22 -3.53
N ILE A 731 21.17 35.20 -2.74
CA ILE A 731 21.08 33.80 -3.17
C ILE A 731 19.79 33.13 -2.69
N SER A 732 19.33 32.11 -3.42
CA SER A 732 18.12 31.37 -3.08
C SER A 732 18.23 29.92 -3.55
N ASN A 733 17.78 28.95 -2.75
CA ASN A 733 17.67 27.55 -3.18
C ASN A 733 16.26 27.19 -3.68
N ASP A 734 15.24 28.00 -3.40
CA ASP A 734 13.83 27.78 -3.81
C ASP A 734 13.36 28.74 -4.92
N ARG A 735 14.13 29.79 -5.21
CA ARG A 735 13.81 30.91 -6.11
C ARG A 735 12.66 31.81 -5.63
N LYS A 736 12.06 31.54 -4.46
CA LYS A 736 11.10 32.40 -3.76
C LYS A 736 11.85 33.41 -2.89
N ILE A 737 12.56 32.93 -1.86
CA ILE A 737 13.22 33.79 -0.86
C ILE A 737 14.69 34.00 -1.22
N PHE A 738 15.09 35.25 -1.41
CA PHE A 738 16.45 35.64 -1.76
C PHE A 738 17.20 36.24 -0.56
N THR A 739 18.17 35.49 -0.06
CA THR A 739 18.87 35.74 1.21
C THR A 739 20.31 36.23 1.00
N GLY A 740 20.84 36.93 2.00
CA GLY A 740 22.14 37.58 1.93
C GLY A 740 23.09 37.18 3.06
N LYS A 741 23.68 38.20 3.70
CA LYS A 741 24.74 38.10 4.70
C LYS A 741 24.45 37.17 5.88
N TYR A 742 23.18 37.05 6.27
CA TYR A 742 22.75 36.36 7.49
C TYR A 742 21.93 35.08 7.25
N GLY A 743 21.50 34.81 6.01
CA GLY A 743 20.56 33.70 5.72
C GLY A 743 19.14 33.94 6.23
N ILE A 744 18.71 35.21 6.21
CA ILE A 744 17.39 35.70 6.63
C ILE A 744 16.78 36.43 5.42
N ASP A 745 15.45 36.52 5.36
CA ASP A 745 14.72 37.22 4.30
C ASP A 745 15.01 38.74 4.29
N ILE A 746 14.87 39.35 3.11
CA ILE A 746 15.01 40.79 2.86
C ILE A 746 13.92 41.59 3.59
N GLU A 747 12.73 41.00 3.77
CA GLU A 747 11.64 41.66 4.51
C GLU A 747 11.96 41.82 6.02
N GLU A 748 12.91 41.06 6.57
CA GLU A 748 13.40 41.21 7.95
C GLU A 748 14.69 42.03 8.08
N ASP A 749 15.52 42.14 7.02
CA ASP A 749 16.70 43.01 6.98
C ASP A 749 16.89 43.71 5.62
N GLU A 750 16.49 44.98 5.56
CA GLU A 750 16.69 45.90 4.42
C GLU A 750 18.17 46.03 3.97
N ASN A 751 19.14 45.58 4.78
CA ASN A 751 20.58 45.65 4.52
C ASN A 751 21.23 44.27 4.30
N ALA A 752 20.46 43.19 4.14
CA ALA A 752 20.98 41.83 4.02
C ALA A 752 21.90 41.61 2.79
N ALA A 753 21.70 42.38 1.71
CA ALA A 753 22.36 42.16 0.41
C ALA A 753 23.88 42.38 0.44
N ILE A 754 24.63 41.46 -0.17
CA ILE A 754 26.09 41.57 -0.29
C ILE A 754 26.44 42.43 -1.51
N LYS A 755 27.23 43.49 -1.29
CA LYS A 755 27.79 44.31 -2.36
C LYS A 755 28.71 43.47 -3.27
N LEU A 756 28.46 43.53 -4.58
CA LEU A 756 29.28 42.88 -5.61
C LEU A 756 30.65 43.58 -5.71
N GLU A 757 31.72 42.86 -5.38
CA GLU A 757 33.09 43.32 -5.58
C GLU A 757 33.52 43.05 -7.03
N VAL A 758 33.90 44.11 -7.76
CA VAL A 758 34.26 44.03 -9.18
C VAL A 758 35.77 44.05 -9.35
N LEU A 759 36.32 42.99 -9.93
CA LEU A 759 37.74 42.85 -10.27
C LEU A 759 37.92 43.00 -11.78
N ILE A 760 38.87 43.86 -12.19
CA ILE A 760 39.21 44.08 -13.60
C ILE A 760 40.51 43.36 -13.90
N GLU A 761 40.51 42.55 -14.95
CA GLU A 761 41.71 41.87 -15.44
C GLU A 761 42.28 42.65 -16.63
N GLU A 762 43.29 43.50 -16.37
CA GLU A 762 44.06 44.21 -17.41
C GLU A 762 45.39 43.49 -17.67
N GLU A 763 45.71 43.21 -18.94
CA GLU A 763 47.05 42.71 -19.31
C GLU A 763 48.12 43.78 -19.06
N GLU A 764 49.22 43.40 -18.41
CA GLU A 764 50.48 44.11 -18.63
C GLU A 764 50.84 44.02 -20.11
N LYS A 765 50.87 45.16 -20.81
CA LYS A 765 51.35 45.25 -22.19
C LYS A 765 52.75 44.66 -22.30
N ARG A 766 52.84 43.41 -22.79
CA ARG A 766 54.09 42.81 -23.27
C ARG A 766 54.73 43.73 -24.30
N LYS A 767 55.73 44.50 -23.90
CA LYS A 767 56.65 45.15 -24.84
C LYS A 767 57.27 44.06 -25.69
N GLY A 768 57.14 44.18 -27.01
CA GLY A 768 57.56 43.13 -27.95
C GLY A 768 59.04 42.78 -27.76
N LEU A 769 59.30 41.51 -27.46
CA LEU A 769 60.64 40.95 -27.51
C LEU A 769 60.81 40.21 -28.85
N THR A 770 62.00 40.30 -29.43
CA THR A 770 62.29 39.82 -30.78
C THR A 770 62.22 38.29 -30.91
N ILE A 771 62.04 37.81 -32.15
CA ILE A 771 61.63 36.44 -32.54
C ILE A 771 62.73 35.36 -32.28
N GLY A 772 63.73 35.63 -31.44
CA GLY A 772 64.93 34.80 -31.28
C GLY A 772 64.87 33.65 -30.25
N ILE A 773 63.84 33.55 -29.39
CA ILE A 773 63.89 32.69 -28.18
C ILE A 773 62.77 31.61 -28.12
N ILE A 774 61.87 31.56 -29.11
CA ILE A 774 60.74 30.60 -29.09
C ILE A 774 61.18 29.13 -29.23
N ALA A 775 62.36 28.87 -29.82
CA ALA A 775 62.84 27.52 -30.10
C ALA A 775 63.24 26.68 -28.86
N SER A 776 63.61 27.31 -27.73
CA SER A 776 64.23 26.61 -26.59
C SER A 776 63.26 26.18 -25.47
N ILE A 777 62.05 26.75 -25.41
CA ILE A 777 61.05 26.39 -24.37
C ILE A 777 60.18 25.21 -24.81
N ALA A 778 59.89 25.06 -26.11
CA ALA A 778 59.09 23.97 -26.64
C ALA A 778 59.69 22.57 -26.33
N VAL A 779 61.01 22.46 -26.33
CA VAL A 779 61.74 21.21 -26.02
C VAL A 779 61.53 20.77 -24.57
N VAL A 780 61.45 21.72 -23.63
CA VAL A 780 61.22 21.44 -22.20
C VAL A 780 59.78 21.01 -21.96
N ALA A 781 58.80 21.65 -22.62
CA ALA A 781 57.39 21.26 -22.53
C ALA A 781 57.15 19.83 -23.05
N LEU A 782 57.74 19.47 -24.20
CA LEU A 782 57.65 18.11 -24.75
C LEU A 782 58.30 17.05 -23.84
N ALA A 783 59.42 17.38 -23.19
CA ALA A 783 60.06 16.48 -22.21
C ALA A 783 59.16 16.24 -20.98
N ILE A 784 58.48 17.26 -20.46
CA ILE A 784 57.55 17.13 -19.33
C ILE A 784 56.34 16.25 -19.71
N VAL A 785 55.76 16.46 -20.89
CA VAL A 785 54.64 15.61 -21.38
C VAL A 785 55.08 14.15 -21.53
N ALA A 786 56.27 13.89 -22.08
CA ALA A 786 56.80 12.53 -22.19
C ALA A 786 56.98 11.85 -20.81
N VAL A 787 57.48 12.58 -19.80
CA VAL A 787 57.60 12.07 -18.43
C VAL A 787 56.24 11.76 -17.80
N ILE A 788 55.22 12.62 -18.01
CA ILE A 788 53.85 12.36 -17.51
C ILE A 788 53.27 11.10 -18.16
N VAL A 789 53.43 10.91 -19.47
CA VAL A 789 52.97 9.70 -20.17
C VAL A 789 53.66 8.44 -19.63
N ILE A 790 54.97 8.49 -19.35
CA ILE A 790 55.69 7.37 -18.74
C ILE A 790 55.16 7.06 -17.32
N ILE A 791 54.90 8.08 -16.50
CA ILE A 791 54.33 7.91 -15.14
C ILE A 791 52.95 7.25 -15.21
N VAL A 792 52.08 7.67 -16.14
CA VAL A 792 50.74 7.07 -16.33
C VAL A 792 50.86 5.60 -16.77
N ILE A 793 51.75 5.28 -17.71
CA ILE A 793 51.99 3.88 -18.15
C ILE A 793 52.48 3.01 -17.00
N VAL A 794 53.43 3.51 -16.18
CA VAL A 794 53.94 2.79 -14.99
C VAL A 794 52.84 2.59 -13.94
N ALA A 795 52.01 3.60 -13.68
CA ALA A 795 50.89 3.50 -12.73
C ALA A 795 49.85 2.45 -13.18
N VAL A 796 49.49 2.44 -14.46
CA VAL A 796 48.58 1.43 -15.04
C VAL A 796 49.20 0.02 -14.99
N PHE A 797 50.51 -0.11 -15.21
CA PHE A 797 51.20 -1.41 -15.13
C PHE A 797 51.27 -1.94 -13.69
N ILE A 798 51.50 -1.07 -12.70
CA ILE A 798 51.46 -1.42 -11.28
C ILE A 798 50.04 -1.81 -10.86
N SER A 799 49.03 -1.03 -11.24
CA SER A 799 47.61 -1.31 -10.97
C SER A 799 47.13 -2.65 -11.55
N ARG A 800 47.63 -3.04 -12.73
CA ARG A 800 47.37 -4.38 -13.30
C ARG A 800 48.13 -5.50 -12.60
N LYS A 801 49.26 -5.23 -11.94
CA LYS A 801 50.07 -6.24 -11.25
C LYS A 801 49.58 -6.53 -9.82
N THR A 802 48.97 -5.55 -9.14
CA THR A 802 48.35 -5.78 -7.82
C THR A 802 47.04 -6.59 -7.91
N ARG A 803 46.35 -6.58 -9.05
CA ARG A 803 45.13 -7.37 -9.30
C ARG A 803 45.40 -8.83 -9.71
N PHE A 804 46.61 -9.34 -9.47
CA PHE A 804 47.06 -10.69 -9.82
C PHE A 804 47.65 -11.46 -8.62
N TRP A 805 47.43 -10.96 -7.41
CA TRP A 805 47.87 -11.55 -6.12
C TRP A 805 46.75 -11.42 -5.06
N SER A 806 45.50 -11.55 -5.49
CA SER A 806 44.30 -11.53 -4.65
C SER A 806 43.16 -12.35 -5.28
N GLU A 807 43.50 -13.58 -5.67
CA GLU A 807 42.56 -14.72 -5.71
C GLU A 807 42.76 -15.53 -4.42
#